data_AF-A0A3P8XMS6-F1
#
_entry.id   AF-A0A3P8XMS6-F1
#
_cell.length_a   1.000
_cell.length_b   1.000
_cell.length_c   1.000
_cell.angle_alpha   90.00
_cell.angle_beta   90.00
_cell.angle_gamma   90.00
#
_symmetry.space_group_name_H-M   'P 1'
#
loop_
_entity.id
_entity.type
_entity.pdbx_description
1 polymer ?
#
loop_
_entity_poly.entity_id
_entity_poly.type
_entity_poly.pdbx_seq_one_letter_code
_entity_poly.pdbx_strand_id
1 'polypeptide(L)'
;MSTPSGSPEREGSTDGASQLDCPPSSPPGMDHSMGSPLLSPDSSCQDAVLSATATSPADSESLSPDELELLAKLEEQNRLLEADSKSMRSMSGSRRNSGSSLVSSSSASSNLSHLEEDTWILWGRIVNEWDEWRRKKDKLLKELIRKGIPHHFRAIVWQLLGNATDMPVKNQYSELLKMSSPCEKLIRRDIARTYPEHEFFKGQDSLGQEVLFNVMKAYSLVDREVGYCQGSAFIVGLLLMQMPEEEAFCVFVRLMQEYRLRELFKPTMAELGLCIYQFEYLLQEQLPELNVHFRSQSFHTSMYASSWFLTLFLTFLPMPVATRIFDIFMYECVKLKPCLCRPSQHFQKVIPHQFDSCPDKLILRAYQVKYNPKRMKKLEKEYTTIKNKEMEEQIEIKRLRTENRLLKQRIETLEKGQVTRAQEAEENYVIKRELAVVRQQFSTTNQNLEKAQDTIRELEQEKVRYTEQFVTSLQTQLEQSRMQEAELLGALKEMQDKVLDLEKRSSCLPDENNVAQLQDELKLVKLRELETLQSFRELQDTVTELNQRWQHHMSKGGGGSHWKESPKKNALNELQDKLMGTRLKEAQAQAELREVKLKNQIQSKLIGRHEVEGASLQERLQQLAVQNKGLQAQLTEMKRKQAELHCKNKEEVMAVRLREADSMAAMAELRQKIAELEIQKEEGLIQGQLNHSDSRQYITQLRDQIAELKNEVTHAVKKTQPTNLRSLGTGTESVWYLQSNTDAHANPYSTDTC
;
A
#
# COMPACT_ATOMS: atom_id res chain seq x y z
N MET A 1 34.88 11.04 -6.94
CA MET A 1 36.17 10.67 -7.53
C MET A 1 36.56 9.34 -6.90
N SER A 2 36.27 8.25 -7.58
CA SER A 2 37.22 7.57 -8.47
C SER A 2 38.13 6.63 -7.66
N THR A 3 37.74 5.35 -7.67
CA THR A 3 38.60 4.21 -8.02
C THR A 3 39.60 4.58 -9.15
N PRO A 4 40.71 3.86 -9.44
CA PRO A 4 40.76 2.38 -9.43
C PRO A 4 42.18 1.75 -9.18
N SER A 5 42.26 0.49 -8.74
CA SER A 5 42.51 -0.77 -9.50
C SER A 5 43.97 -1.20 -9.69
N GLY A 6 44.21 -2.49 -9.45
CA GLY A 6 45.31 -3.25 -10.06
C GLY A 6 45.50 -4.65 -9.46
N SER A 7 44.79 -5.62 -10.05
CA SER A 7 44.97 -7.08 -10.31
C SER A 7 46.35 -7.76 -9.98
N PRO A 8 46.59 -9.09 -10.19
CA PRO A 8 45.82 -10.12 -10.94
C PRO A 8 45.86 -11.58 -10.39
N GLU A 9 45.35 -12.51 -11.24
CA GLU A 9 45.63 -13.97 -11.38
C GLU A 9 44.66 -14.97 -10.70
N ARG A 10 44.39 -16.19 -11.21
CA ARG A 10 44.27 -16.86 -12.54
C ARG A 10 43.84 -18.32 -12.21
N GLU A 11 43.17 -19.01 -13.14
CA GLU A 11 42.91 -20.50 -13.18
C GLU A 11 41.84 -21.05 -12.20
N GLY A 12 40.98 -22.03 -12.49
CA GLY A 12 40.66 -22.83 -13.68
C GLY A 12 39.55 -23.86 -13.33
N SER A 13 38.66 -24.10 -14.31
CA SER A 13 37.98 -25.35 -14.73
C SER A 13 37.27 -26.34 -13.78
N THR A 14 36.17 -26.91 -14.35
CA THR A 14 35.43 -28.19 -14.05
C THR A 14 34.37 -28.15 -12.94
N ASP A 15 33.17 -28.74 -13.03
CA ASP A 15 32.45 -29.52 -14.06
C ASP A 15 30.97 -29.70 -13.61
N GLY A 16 30.05 -29.84 -14.59
CA GLY A 16 28.76 -30.58 -14.51
C GLY A 16 27.56 -29.94 -13.77
N ALA A 17 26.29 -30.09 -14.16
CA ALA A 17 25.64 -30.72 -15.32
C ALA A 17 24.12 -30.36 -15.27
N SER A 18 23.51 -30.14 -16.45
CA SER A 18 22.10 -30.45 -16.85
C SER A 18 20.94 -29.74 -16.11
N GLN A 19 19.89 -29.21 -16.75
CA GLN A 19 19.14 -29.69 -17.91
C GLN A 19 18.22 -28.58 -18.49
N LEU A 20 18.17 -28.48 -19.81
CA LEU A 20 17.29 -27.64 -20.64
C LEU A 20 15.99 -28.39 -20.99
N ASP A 21 14.88 -27.68 -21.24
CA ASP A 21 14.35 -27.48 -22.61
C ASP A 21 12.94 -26.83 -22.63
N CYS A 22 12.82 -25.75 -23.41
CA CYS A 22 11.60 -25.27 -24.05
C CYS A 22 11.57 -25.79 -25.50
N PRO A 23 10.40 -25.79 -26.18
CA PRO A 23 10.38 -25.74 -27.64
C PRO A 23 9.76 -24.45 -28.21
N PRO A 24 9.99 -24.16 -29.51
CA PRO A 24 9.98 -22.80 -30.07
C PRO A 24 9.01 -22.59 -31.26
N SER A 25 9.06 -21.35 -31.78
CA SER A 25 9.00 -20.94 -33.20
C SER A 25 7.68 -20.42 -33.82
N SER A 26 7.76 -19.14 -34.24
CA SER A 26 6.93 -18.41 -35.24
C SER A 26 7.20 -18.91 -36.69
N PRO A 27 6.51 -18.43 -37.76
CA PRO A 27 6.86 -17.15 -38.44
C PRO A 27 5.65 -16.47 -39.21
N PRO A 28 5.78 -15.59 -40.23
CA PRO A 28 5.66 -14.12 -40.09
C PRO A 28 4.79 -13.37 -41.16
N GLY A 29 4.67 -12.04 -41.02
CA GLY A 29 4.31 -11.07 -42.09
C GLY A 29 3.35 -9.96 -41.60
N MET A 30 3.79 -8.75 -41.23
CA MET A 30 3.99 -7.54 -42.07
C MET A 30 2.72 -7.18 -42.87
N ASP A 31 2.00 -6.06 -42.63
CA ASP A 31 2.45 -4.66 -42.71
C ASP A 31 1.55 -3.65 -41.97
N HIS A 32 2.17 -2.55 -41.52
CA HIS A 32 1.78 -1.12 -41.52
C HIS A 32 0.30 -0.69 -41.36
N SER A 33 -0.09 0.40 -40.68
CA SER A 33 0.55 1.47 -39.90
C SER A 33 -0.57 2.40 -39.39
N MET A 34 -0.41 2.94 -38.19
CA MET A 34 -0.83 4.28 -37.70
C MET A 34 -2.26 4.81 -37.91
N GLY A 35 -2.89 5.20 -36.78
CA GLY A 35 -3.70 6.43 -36.71
C GLY A 35 -5.06 6.31 -36.00
N SER A 36 -5.11 6.66 -34.71
CA SER A 36 -6.31 7.28 -34.10
C SER A 36 -6.31 8.80 -34.46
N PRO A 37 -7.29 9.67 -34.11
CA PRO A 37 -8.48 9.50 -33.24
C PRO A 37 -9.79 10.27 -33.66
N LEU A 38 -10.83 10.16 -32.83
CA LEU A 38 -11.93 11.12 -32.52
C LEU A 38 -12.92 11.60 -33.62
N LEU A 39 -14.23 11.42 -33.35
CA LEU A 39 -15.33 12.42 -33.28
C LEU A 39 -16.71 11.78 -33.56
N SER A 40 -17.72 12.15 -32.76
CA SER A 40 -19.16 11.97 -33.06
C SER A 40 -19.58 12.85 -34.24
N PRO A 41 -20.75 12.62 -34.91
CA PRO A 41 -21.99 13.27 -34.47
C PRO A 41 -23.32 12.54 -34.78
N ASP A 42 -24.41 13.16 -34.32
CA ASP A 42 -25.85 12.86 -34.45
C ASP A 42 -26.37 12.47 -35.85
N SER A 43 -27.49 11.71 -35.88
CA SER A 43 -28.70 12.17 -36.60
C SER A 43 -29.96 11.36 -36.27
N SER A 44 -31.06 12.10 -36.27
CA SER A 44 -32.45 11.83 -35.86
C SER A 44 -33.35 11.30 -37.00
N CYS A 45 -34.59 10.92 -36.60
CA CYS A 45 -35.85 10.77 -37.36
C CYS A 45 -36.20 9.32 -37.77
N GLN A 46 -37.40 8.76 -37.59
CA GLN A 46 -38.72 9.31 -37.27
C GLN A 46 -39.70 8.19 -36.80
N ASP A 47 -40.79 8.66 -36.20
CA ASP A 47 -41.95 8.00 -35.61
C ASP A 47 -42.69 6.94 -36.45
N ALA A 48 -43.35 5.99 -35.76
CA ALA A 48 -44.79 5.72 -35.92
C ALA A 48 -45.32 4.79 -34.80
N VAL A 49 -46.05 5.39 -33.87
CA VAL A 49 -47.01 4.75 -32.95
C VAL A 49 -48.27 4.41 -33.73
N LEU A 50 -48.83 3.19 -33.59
CA LEU A 50 -50.30 2.97 -33.55
C LEU A 50 -50.66 1.67 -32.84
N SER A 51 -51.41 1.81 -31.75
CA SER A 51 -52.26 0.82 -31.09
C SER A 51 -53.46 0.45 -31.96
N ALA A 52 -54.04 -0.76 -31.79
CA ALA A 52 -55.47 -0.96 -31.46
C ALA A 52 -55.97 -2.43 -31.57
N THR A 53 -56.50 -2.91 -30.44
CA THR A 53 -57.78 -3.65 -30.21
C THR A 53 -58.11 -5.03 -30.83
N ALA A 54 -58.81 -5.80 -29.98
CA ALA A 54 -59.27 -7.19 -30.07
C ALA A 54 -60.48 -7.46 -30.98
N THR A 55 -60.60 -8.72 -31.45
CA THR A 55 -61.85 -9.49 -31.64
C THR A 55 -61.54 -10.98 -31.89
N SER A 56 -62.49 -11.85 -31.52
CA SER A 56 -62.43 -13.33 -31.53
C SER A 56 -63.26 -13.91 -32.73
N PRO A 57 -63.61 -15.21 -32.80
CA PRO A 57 -62.99 -16.21 -33.69
C PRO A 57 -63.96 -16.81 -34.74
N ALA A 58 -63.46 -17.12 -35.94
CA ALA A 58 -63.94 -18.17 -36.86
C ALA A 58 -63.41 -17.86 -38.28
N ASP A 59 -62.53 -18.72 -38.80
CA ASP A 59 -62.75 -19.39 -40.08
C ASP A 59 -61.58 -20.33 -40.38
N SER A 60 -61.95 -21.54 -40.74
CA SER A 60 -61.12 -22.72 -40.98
C SER A 60 -60.65 -22.78 -42.44
N GLU A 61 -59.50 -23.43 -42.62
CA GLU A 61 -59.03 -24.28 -43.76
C GLU A 61 -57.55 -23.99 -44.03
N SER A 62 -56.64 -24.96 -44.07
CA SER A 62 -56.73 -26.30 -44.64
C SER A 62 -55.66 -27.20 -43.99
N LEU A 63 -56.09 -28.32 -43.39
CA LEU A 63 -55.17 -29.35 -42.89
C LEU A 63 -54.77 -30.28 -44.04
N SER A 64 -53.49 -30.68 -44.04
CA SER A 64 -52.92 -31.52 -45.08
C SER A 64 -53.53 -32.94 -45.09
N PRO A 65 -53.50 -33.66 -46.21
CA PRO A 65 -54.02 -35.04 -46.30
C PRO A 65 -53.43 -35.99 -45.25
N ASP A 66 -52.16 -35.78 -44.87
CA ASP A 66 -51.47 -36.56 -43.84
C ASP A 66 -52.03 -36.29 -42.43
N GLU A 67 -52.44 -35.05 -42.15
CA GLU A 67 -53.06 -34.68 -40.87
C GLU A 67 -54.49 -35.22 -40.75
N LEU A 68 -55.23 -35.29 -41.86
CA LEU A 68 -56.53 -35.94 -41.93
C LEU A 68 -56.44 -37.46 -41.74
N GLU A 69 -55.43 -38.11 -42.32
CA GLU A 69 -55.20 -39.54 -42.11
C GLU A 69 -54.77 -39.83 -40.66
N LEU A 70 -53.95 -38.96 -40.07
CA LEU A 70 -53.54 -39.07 -38.67
C LEU A 70 -54.72 -38.86 -37.71
N LEU A 71 -55.60 -37.89 -37.99
CA LEU A 71 -56.82 -37.67 -37.21
C LEU A 71 -57.78 -38.84 -37.33
N ALA A 72 -57.97 -39.40 -38.53
CA ALA A 72 -58.80 -40.59 -38.72
C ALA A 72 -58.24 -41.80 -37.95
N LYS A 73 -56.91 -41.99 -37.91
CA LYS A 73 -56.28 -43.05 -37.11
C LYS A 73 -56.43 -42.83 -35.60
N LEU A 74 -56.33 -41.57 -35.15
CA LEU A 74 -56.52 -41.21 -33.73
C LEU A 74 -57.98 -41.38 -33.28
N GLU A 75 -58.95 -41.03 -34.14
CA GLU A 75 -60.38 -41.23 -33.86
C GLU A 75 -60.75 -42.72 -33.84
N GLU A 76 -60.20 -43.53 -34.76
CA GLU A 76 -60.42 -44.98 -34.78
C GLU A 76 -59.80 -45.65 -33.53
N GLN A 77 -58.62 -45.21 -33.08
CA GLN A 77 -58.04 -45.67 -31.81
C GLN A 77 -58.87 -45.26 -30.59
N ASN A 78 -59.39 -44.03 -30.55
CA ASN A 78 -60.26 -43.59 -29.46
C ASN A 78 -61.59 -44.35 -29.44
N ARG A 79 -62.14 -44.71 -30.61
CA ARG A 79 -63.34 -45.54 -30.72
C ARG A 79 -63.11 -46.97 -30.22
N LEU A 80 -61.94 -47.54 -30.48
CA LEU A 80 -61.52 -48.85 -29.95
C LEU A 80 -61.34 -48.81 -28.42
N LEU A 81 -60.74 -47.75 -27.87
CA LEU A 81 -60.59 -47.56 -26.42
C LEU A 81 -61.95 -47.37 -25.72
N GLU A 82 -62.89 -46.65 -26.33
CA GLU A 82 -64.25 -46.54 -25.79
C GLU A 82 -65.00 -47.88 -25.82
N ALA A 83 -64.86 -48.65 -26.91
CA ALA A 83 -65.47 -49.97 -27.03
C ALA A 83 -64.92 -50.95 -25.96
N ASP A 84 -63.62 -50.88 -25.68
CA ASP A 84 -62.97 -51.71 -24.65
C ASP A 84 -63.39 -51.28 -23.23
N SER A 85 -63.56 -49.97 -23.00
CA SER A 85 -64.07 -49.43 -21.72
C SER A 85 -65.52 -49.84 -21.44
N LYS A 86 -66.37 -49.97 -22.47
CA LYS A 86 -67.76 -50.42 -22.37
C LYS A 86 -67.84 -51.95 -22.27
N SER A 87 -66.95 -52.68 -22.93
CA SER A 87 -66.80 -54.14 -22.81
C SER A 87 -66.44 -54.53 -21.36
N MET A 88 -65.48 -53.82 -20.73
CA MET A 88 -65.07 -54.07 -19.35
C MET A 88 -66.12 -53.71 -18.28
N ARG A 89 -67.06 -52.78 -18.55
CA ARG A 89 -68.13 -52.42 -17.61
C ARG A 89 -69.32 -53.39 -17.62
N SER A 90 -69.42 -54.27 -18.61
CA SER A 90 -70.55 -55.20 -18.76
C SER A 90 -70.42 -56.53 -18.00
N MET A 91 -69.27 -56.81 -17.37
CA MET A 91 -68.98 -58.09 -16.71
C MET A 91 -69.07 -58.06 -15.17
N SER A 92 -69.43 -56.94 -14.53
CA SER A 92 -69.58 -56.86 -13.07
C SER A 92 -71.03 -56.69 -12.65
N GLY A 93 -71.79 -57.79 -12.73
CA GLY A 93 -73.16 -57.87 -12.26
C GLY A 93 -73.54 -59.27 -11.80
N SER A 94 -73.79 -59.42 -10.49
CA SER A 94 -74.42 -60.56 -9.80
C SER A 94 -73.48 -61.55 -9.08
N ARG A 95 -73.41 -61.46 -7.73
CA ARG A 95 -73.92 -62.50 -6.79
C ARG A 95 -73.57 -62.19 -5.32
N ARG A 96 -74.46 -62.67 -4.43
CA ARG A 96 -74.53 -62.46 -2.97
C ARG A 96 -73.61 -63.42 -2.20
N ASN A 97 -73.08 -62.92 -1.07
CA ASN A 97 -72.78 -63.56 0.23
C ASN A 97 -71.87 -64.82 0.29
N SER A 98 -70.67 -64.68 0.87
CA SER A 98 -70.16 -65.36 2.11
C SER A 98 -68.63 -65.48 2.12
N GLY A 99 -68.00 -65.15 3.25
CA GLY A 99 -66.82 -65.88 3.77
C GLY A 99 -65.42 -65.49 3.29
N SER A 100 -64.71 -64.76 4.17
CA SER A 100 -63.27 -64.85 4.49
C SER A 100 -62.18 -64.79 3.39
N SER A 101 -61.37 -63.74 3.54
CA SER A 101 -59.90 -63.71 3.40
C SER A 101 -59.27 -64.14 2.08
N LEU A 102 -59.07 -63.19 1.16
CA LEU A 102 -57.80 -62.92 0.48
C LEU A 102 -57.76 -61.44 0.11
N VAL A 103 -56.70 -60.75 0.52
CA VAL A 103 -56.55 -59.29 0.45
C VAL A 103 -56.20 -58.91 -1.00
N SER A 104 -57.18 -58.37 -1.73
CA SER A 104 -56.99 -57.82 -3.08
C SER A 104 -56.59 -56.35 -3.00
N SER A 105 -55.52 -56.00 -3.72
CA SER A 105 -54.91 -54.67 -3.83
C SER A 105 -55.78 -53.59 -4.48
N SER A 106 -57.09 -53.81 -4.61
CA SER A 106 -58.06 -52.93 -5.28
C SER A 106 -58.85 -52.04 -4.31
N SER A 107 -58.81 -52.32 -3.01
CA SER A 107 -59.51 -51.54 -1.96
C SER A 107 -58.73 -50.31 -1.47
N ALA A 108 -57.47 -50.15 -1.87
CA ALA A 108 -56.63 -49.06 -1.41
C ALA A 108 -57.04 -47.71 -2.00
N SER A 109 -57.44 -47.66 -3.29
CA SER A 109 -57.85 -46.40 -3.93
C SER A 109 -59.19 -45.87 -3.41
N SER A 110 -60.17 -46.74 -3.10
CA SER A 110 -61.47 -46.31 -2.58
C SER A 110 -61.41 -45.86 -1.11
N ASN A 111 -60.52 -46.45 -0.31
CA ASN A 111 -60.31 -46.04 1.07
C ASN A 111 -59.46 -44.77 1.18
N LEU A 112 -58.51 -44.56 0.28
CA LEU A 112 -57.70 -43.34 0.22
C LEU A 112 -58.55 -42.13 -0.22
N SER A 113 -59.38 -42.28 -1.26
CA SER A 113 -60.28 -41.22 -1.70
C SER A 113 -61.27 -40.83 -0.61
N HIS A 114 -61.86 -41.79 0.11
CA HIS A 114 -62.77 -41.51 1.22
C HIS A 114 -62.06 -40.82 2.41
N LEU A 115 -60.82 -41.20 2.73
CA LEU A 115 -60.03 -40.54 3.77
C LEU A 115 -59.63 -39.10 3.39
N GLU A 116 -59.30 -38.88 2.12
CA GLU A 116 -58.96 -37.56 1.57
C GLU A 116 -60.19 -36.64 1.51
N GLU A 117 -61.35 -37.19 1.13
CA GLU A 117 -62.63 -36.47 1.10
C GLU A 117 -63.09 -36.09 2.51
N ASP A 118 -62.94 -36.99 3.50
CA ASP A 118 -63.18 -36.69 4.93
C ASP A 118 -62.22 -35.63 5.47
N THR A 119 -60.94 -35.68 5.06
CA THR A 119 -59.93 -34.68 5.45
C THR A 119 -60.20 -33.32 4.81
N TRP A 120 -60.62 -33.31 3.54
CA TRP A 120 -61.00 -32.10 2.80
C TRP A 120 -62.18 -31.39 3.45
N ILE A 121 -63.26 -32.13 3.74
CA ILE A 121 -64.47 -31.60 4.37
C ILE A 121 -64.15 -31.05 5.76
N LEU A 122 -63.31 -31.75 6.53
CA LEU A 122 -62.88 -31.31 7.86
C LEU A 122 -62.12 -29.98 7.78
N TRP A 123 -61.11 -29.86 6.92
CA TRP A 123 -60.32 -28.63 6.78
C TRP A 123 -61.13 -27.48 6.18
N GLY A 124 -62.06 -27.77 5.26
CA GLY A 124 -63.03 -26.79 4.78
C GLY A 124 -63.88 -26.22 5.91
N ARG A 125 -64.38 -27.07 6.83
CA ARG A 125 -65.09 -26.62 8.04
C ARG A 125 -64.20 -25.80 8.96
N ILE A 126 -62.97 -26.24 9.20
CA ILE A 126 -62.01 -25.54 10.06
C ILE A 126 -61.75 -24.12 9.56
N VAL A 127 -61.55 -23.96 8.25
CA VAL A 127 -61.30 -22.65 7.62
C VAL A 127 -62.53 -21.75 7.71
N ASN A 128 -63.72 -22.27 7.42
CA ASN A 128 -64.96 -21.49 7.48
C ASN A 128 -65.35 -21.08 8.91
N GLU A 129 -65.05 -21.92 9.90
CA GLU A 129 -65.36 -21.71 11.31
C GLU A 129 -64.10 -21.35 12.13
N TRP A 130 -63.12 -20.68 11.53
CA TRP A 130 -61.78 -20.49 12.10
C TRP A 130 -61.77 -19.96 13.53
N ASP A 131 -62.53 -18.90 13.81
CA ASP A 131 -62.59 -18.27 15.14
C ASP A 131 -63.20 -19.17 16.20
N GLU A 132 -64.09 -20.09 15.82
CA GLU A 132 -64.62 -21.10 16.74
C GLU A 132 -63.55 -22.15 17.03
N TRP A 133 -62.89 -22.66 15.99
CA TRP A 133 -61.86 -23.69 16.13
C TRP A 133 -60.68 -23.19 16.95
N ARG A 134 -60.19 -21.98 16.69
CA ARG A 134 -59.09 -21.35 17.41
C ARG A 134 -59.41 -21.12 18.89
N ARG A 135 -60.67 -20.82 19.25
CA ARG A 135 -61.07 -20.54 20.65
C ARG A 135 -61.51 -21.78 21.42
N LYS A 136 -62.32 -22.65 20.82
CA LYS A 136 -62.98 -23.77 21.50
C LYS A 136 -62.31 -25.12 21.25
N LYS A 137 -61.64 -25.30 20.11
CA LYS A 137 -61.06 -26.58 19.66
C LYS A 137 -59.55 -26.49 19.44
N ASP A 138 -58.87 -25.55 20.09
CA ASP A 138 -57.43 -25.26 19.91
C ASP A 138 -56.54 -26.51 20.03
N LYS A 139 -56.80 -27.37 21.03
CA LYS A 139 -56.05 -28.63 21.21
C LYS A 139 -56.18 -29.59 20.02
N LEU A 140 -57.38 -29.71 19.47
CA LEU A 140 -57.63 -30.57 18.31
C LEU A 140 -57.03 -29.95 17.04
N LEU A 141 -57.19 -28.63 16.86
CA LEU A 141 -56.56 -27.88 15.77
C LEU A 141 -55.04 -28.09 15.76
N LYS A 142 -54.41 -27.99 16.94
CA LYS A 142 -52.98 -28.27 17.13
C LYS A 142 -52.58 -29.66 16.67
N GLU A 143 -53.33 -30.69 17.07
CA GLU A 143 -53.05 -32.06 16.67
C GLU A 143 -53.21 -32.27 15.16
N LEU A 144 -54.18 -31.62 14.53
CA LEU A 144 -54.39 -31.66 13.08
C LEU A 144 -53.24 -30.98 12.32
N ILE A 145 -52.81 -29.79 12.75
CA ILE A 145 -51.64 -29.11 12.16
C ILE A 145 -50.37 -29.97 12.30
N ARG A 146 -50.20 -30.63 13.46
CA ARG A 146 -49.11 -31.58 13.69
C ARG A 146 -49.18 -32.84 12.84
N LYS A 147 -50.36 -33.22 12.33
CA LYS A 147 -50.52 -34.32 11.35
C LYS A 147 -50.29 -33.87 9.91
N GLY A 148 -50.57 -32.61 9.58
CA GLY A 148 -50.41 -32.09 8.23
C GLY A 148 -51.53 -31.16 7.85
N ILE A 149 -51.16 -29.96 7.38
CA ILE A 149 -52.11 -29.15 6.63
C ILE A 149 -52.11 -29.66 5.19
N PRO A 150 -53.26 -30.06 4.62
CA PRO A 150 -53.34 -30.46 3.23
C PRO A 150 -52.93 -29.30 2.31
N HIS A 151 -52.28 -29.63 1.20
CA HIS A 151 -51.63 -28.63 0.33
C HIS A 151 -52.56 -27.49 -0.07
N HIS A 152 -53.77 -27.80 -0.52
CA HIS A 152 -54.73 -26.80 -1.02
C HIS A 152 -55.25 -25.85 0.07
N PHE A 153 -55.14 -26.22 1.36
CA PHE A 153 -55.55 -25.36 2.48
C PHE A 153 -54.41 -24.53 3.05
N ARG A 154 -53.14 -24.79 2.72
CA ARG A 154 -51.98 -24.09 3.32
C ARG A 154 -52.03 -22.59 3.10
N ALA A 155 -52.34 -22.16 1.88
CA ALA A 155 -52.43 -20.74 1.53
C ALA A 155 -53.34 -19.97 2.50
N ILE A 156 -54.51 -20.56 2.79
CA ILE A 156 -55.54 -19.95 3.63
C ILE A 156 -55.17 -20.11 5.11
N VAL A 157 -54.80 -21.32 5.53
CA VAL A 157 -54.52 -21.61 6.94
C VAL A 157 -53.29 -20.83 7.44
N TRP A 158 -52.24 -20.66 6.63
CA TRP A 158 -51.08 -19.86 7.04
C TRP A 158 -51.42 -18.37 7.19
N GLN A 159 -52.25 -17.82 6.30
CA GLN A 159 -52.77 -16.46 6.47
C GLN A 159 -53.61 -16.34 7.75
N LEU A 160 -54.51 -17.30 7.99
CA LEU A 160 -55.36 -17.34 9.18
C LEU A 160 -54.56 -17.53 10.48
N LEU A 161 -53.46 -18.30 10.46
CA LEU A 161 -52.54 -18.48 11.59
C LEU A 161 -51.79 -17.18 11.90
N GLY A 162 -51.27 -16.53 10.85
CA GLY A 162 -50.58 -15.25 10.92
C GLY A 162 -51.49 -14.03 11.13
N ASN A 163 -52.82 -14.20 11.10
CA ASN A 163 -53.83 -13.13 11.04
C ASN A 163 -53.53 -12.12 9.90
N ALA A 164 -53.04 -12.60 8.76
CA ALA A 164 -52.42 -11.81 7.69
C ALA A 164 -53.36 -11.44 6.53
N THR A 165 -54.64 -11.78 6.60
CA THR A 165 -55.64 -11.54 5.53
C THR A 165 -55.86 -10.04 5.27
N ASP A 166 -56.09 -9.24 6.31
CA ASP A 166 -56.44 -7.82 6.20
C ASP A 166 -55.37 -6.93 6.85
N MET A 167 -54.24 -6.81 6.17
CA MET A 167 -53.08 -6.04 6.63
C MET A 167 -53.05 -4.64 5.99
N PRO A 168 -52.87 -3.54 6.76
CA PRO A 168 -52.71 -2.21 6.18
C PRO A 168 -51.54 -2.10 5.19
N VAL A 169 -50.46 -2.86 5.44
CA VAL A 169 -49.29 -2.90 4.56
C VAL A 169 -49.60 -3.54 3.20
N LYS A 170 -50.66 -4.36 3.10
CA LYS A 170 -51.09 -4.95 1.83
C LYS A 170 -51.40 -3.86 0.80
N ASN A 171 -52.13 -2.83 1.23
CA ASN A 171 -52.49 -1.68 0.39
C ASN A 171 -51.27 -0.85 -0.05
N GLN A 172 -50.18 -0.90 0.72
CA GLN A 172 -48.93 -0.18 0.42
C GLN A 172 -48.02 -0.96 -0.53
N TYR A 173 -48.30 -2.25 -0.77
CA TYR A 173 -47.40 -3.12 -1.55
C TYR A 173 -47.09 -2.54 -2.94
N SER A 174 -48.13 -2.10 -3.66
CA SER A 174 -47.98 -1.49 -4.99
C SER A 174 -47.14 -0.21 -5.00
N GLU A 175 -47.15 0.56 -3.90
CA GLU A 175 -46.33 1.76 -3.73
C GLU A 175 -44.87 1.40 -3.42
N LEU A 176 -44.66 0.42 -2.54
CA LEU A 176 -43.33 -0.08 -2.18
C LEU A 176 -42.57 -0.63 -3.40
N LEU A 177 -43.25 -1.27 -4.34
CA LEU A 177 -42.64 -1.78 -5.57
C LEU A 177 -42.09 -0.67 -6.48
N LYS A 178 -42.71 0.53 -6.45
CA LYS A 178 -42.27 1.69 -7.24
C LYS A 178 -41.04 2.39 -6.64
N MET A 179 -40.77 2.17 -5.35
CA MET A 179 -39.61 2.74 -4.67
C MET A 179 -38.33 1.97 -5.00
N SER A 180 -37.15 2.58 -4.82
CA SER A 180 -35.86 1.88 -4.97
C SER A 180 -35.35 1.38 -3.62
N SER A 181 -34.84 0.15 -3.57
CA SER A 181 -34.23 -0.41 -2.36
C SER A 181 -32.70 -0.46 -2.45
N PRO A 182 -31.96 -0.09 -1.38
CA PRO A 182 -30.51 -0.29 -1.31
C PRO A 182 -30.07 -1.76 -1.42
N CYS A 183 -30.99 -2.70 -1.15
CA CYS A 183 -30.70 -4.13 -1.09
C CYS A 183 -30.88 -4.86 -2.44
N GLU A 184 -31.34 -4.21 -3.50
CA GLU A 184 -31.71 -4.86 -4.77
C GLU A 184 -30.58 -5.74 -5.35
N LYS A 185 -29.33 -5.28 -5.31
CA LYS A 185 -28.18 -6.06 -5.80
C LYS A 185 -27.95 -7.34 -5.00
N LEU A 186 -28.11 -7.28 -3.67
CA LEU A 186 -27.96 -8.43 -2.78
C LEU A 186 -29.11 -9.43 -2.99
N ILE A 187 -30.33 -8.91 -3.14
CA ILE A 187 -31.54 -9.70 -3.40
C ILE A 187 -31.38 -10.49 -4.71
N ARG A 188 -31.04 -9.82 -5.82
CA ARG A 188 -30.87 -10.48 -7.14
C ARG A 188 -29.87 -11.63 -7.11
N ARG A 189 -28.75 -11.45 -6.40
CA ARG A 189 -27.72 -12.49 -6.27
C ARG A 189 -28.24 -13.74 -5.55
N ASP A 190 -29.11 -13.57 -4.55
CA ASP A 190 -29.65 -14.69 -3.78
C ASP A 190 -30.80 -15.40 -4.48
N ILE A 191 -31.59 -14.68 -5.27
CA ILE A 191 -32.72 -15.25 -6.02
C ILE A 191 -32.26 -16.33 -6.99
N ALA A 192 -31.17 -16.09 -7.73
CA ALA A 192 -30.62 -17.06 -8.68
C ALA A 192 -30.24 -18.42 -8.05
N ARG A 193 -30.03 -18.46 -6.73
CA ARG A 193 -29.69 -19.68 -5.97
C ARG A 193 -30.83 -20.16 -5.05
N THR A 194 -32.00 -19.55 -5.12
CA THR A 194 -33.18 -19.92 -4.30
C THR A 194 -34.08 -20.86 -5.08
N TYR A 195 -34.10 -22.15 -4.69
CA TYR A 195 -34.81 -23.22 -5.38
C TYR A 195 -34.55 -23.31 -6.91
N PRO A 196 -33.27 -23.35 -7.36
CA PRO A 196 -32.93 -23.25 -8.79
C PRO A 196 -33.51 -24.38 -9.66
N GLU A 197 -33.72 -25.55 -9.06
CA GLU A 197 -34.28 -26.74 -9.72
C GLU A 197 -35.81 -26.80 -9.71
N HIS A 198 -36.49 -25.90 -8.99
CA HIS A 198 -37.94 -25.91 -8.89
C HIS A 198 -38.56 -25.22 -10.10
N GLU A 199 -39.51 -25.87 -10.78
CA GLU A 199 -40.12 -25.40 -12.04
C GLU A 199 -40.60 -23.94 -11.99
N PHE A 200 -41.19 -23.50 -10.87
CA PHE A 200 -41.64 -22.10 -10.71
C PHE A 200 -40.51 -21.06 -10.69
N PHE A 201 -39.30 -21.42 -10.23
CA PHE A 201 -38.16 -20.51 -10.08
C PHE A 201 -37.06 -20.73 -11.13
N LYS A 202 -37.13 -21.85 -11.87
CA LYS A 202 -36.14 -22.25 -12.87
C LYS A 202 -36.16 -21.33 -14.08
N GLY A 203 -34.98 -21.06 -14.64
CA GLY A 203 -34.79 -20.12 -15.75
C GLY A 203 -34.42 -18.71 -15.27
N GLN A 204 -33.58 -18.01 -16.04
CA GLN A 204 -33.26 -16.61 -15.74
C GLN A 204 -34.50 -15.73 -15.91
N ASP A 205 -34.73 -14.83 -14.96
CA ASP A 205 -35.84 -13.88 -14.97
C ASP A 205 -37.22 -14.58 -15.10
N SER A 206 -37.35 -15.78 -14.53
CA SER A 206 -38.64 -16.48 -14.44
C SER A 206 -39.64 -15.71 -13.58
N LEU A 207 -40.94 -15.96 -13.81
CA LEU A 207 -42.00 -15.32 -13.03
C LEU A 207 -41.78 -15.52 -11.52
N GLY A 208 -41.39 -16.72 -11.08
CA GLY A 208 -41.10 -16.99 -9.67
C GLY A 208 -39.94 -16.16 -9.13
N GLN A 209 -38.89 -15.92 -9.91
CA GLN A 209 -37.78 -15.05 -9.52
C GLN A 209 -38.20 -13.58 -9.43
N GLU A 210 -39.05 -13.12 -10.37
CA GLU A 210 -39.56 -11.75 -10.37
C GLU A 210 -40.43 -11.47 -9.14
N VAL A 211 -41.43 -12.32 -8.87
CA VAL A 211 -42.32 -12.13 -7.72
C VAL A 211 -41.57 -12.30 -6.39
N LEU A 212 -40.55 -13.17 -6.34
CA LEU A 212 -39.64 -13.27 -5.19
C LEU A 212 -38.81 -11.99 -4.99
N PHE A 213 -38.31 -11.40 -6.08
CA PHE A 213 -37.60 -10.12 -6.04
C PHE A 213 -38.49 -9.01 -5.50
N ASN A 214 -39.72 -8.92 -5.99
CA ASN A 214 -40.69 -7.91 -5.58
C ASN A 214 -41.00 -7.99 -4.07
N VAL A 215 -41.31 -9.18 -3.55
CA VAL A 215 -41.62 -9.36 -2.12
C VAL A 215 -40.41 -9.02 -1.25
N MET A 216 -39.22 -9.53 -1.61
CA MET A 216 -38.00 -9.24 -0.84
C MET A 216 -37.62 -7.76 -0.89
N LYS A 217 -37.79 -7.11 -2.05
CA LYS A 217 -37.58 -5.67 -2.22
C LYS A 217 -38.55 -4.87 -1.35
N ALA A 218 -39.85 -5.14 -1.45
CA ALA A 218 -40.86 -4.46 -0.65
C ALA A 218 -40.60 -4.61 0.85
N TYR A 219 -40.30 -5.83 1.30
CA TYR A 219 -39.99 -6.07 2.71
C TYR A 219 -38.77 -5.28 3.19
N SER A 220 -37.69 -5.21 2.38
CA SER A 220 -36.49 -4.45 2.74
C SER A 220 -36.74 -2.94 2.96
N LEU A 221 -37.83 -2.41 2.38
CA LEU A 221 -38.27 -1.03 2.57
C LEU A 221 -39.18 -0.85 3.79
N VAL A 222 -39.95 -1.89 4.15
CA VAL A 222 -40.80 -1.92 5.34
C VAL A 222 -39.95 -1.95 6.61
N ASP A 223 -38.96 -2.84 6.68
CA ASP A 223 -38.07 -2.98 7.83
C ASP A 223 -36.64 -2.61 7.44
N ARG A 224 -36.31 -1.31 7.52
CA ARG A 224 -34.98 -0.80 7.14
C ARG A 224 -33.86 -1.23 8.09
N GLU A 225 -34.18 -1.60 9.32
CA GLU A 225 -33.17 -2.07 10.30
C GLU A 225 -32.63 -3.44 9.88
N VAL A 226 -33.52 -4.34 9.46
CA VAL A 226 -33.14 -5.66 8.92
C VAL A 226 -32.73 -5.55 7.46
N GLY A 227 -33.49 -4.81 6.66
CA GLY A 227 -33.36 -4.73 5.22
C GLY A 227 -33.53 -6.11 4.58
N TYR A 228 -32.47 -6.57 3.92
CA TYR A 228 -32.39 -7.92 3.36
C TYR A 228 -31.33 -8.74 4.09
N CYS A 229 -31.73 -9.90 4.62
CA CYS A 229 -30.80 -10.87 5.19
C CYS A 229 -30.77 -12.17 4.38
N GLN A 230 -29.56 -12.66 4.11
CA GLN A 230 -29.34 -13.90 3.35
C GLN A 230 -30.04 -15.08 4.03
N GLY A 231 -30.78 -15.85 3.23
CA GLY A 231 -31.54 -17.00 3.69
C GLY A 231 -33.05 -16.73 3.82
N SER A 232 -33.46 -15.48 4.04
CA SER A 232 -34.88 -15.11 4.13
C SER A 232 -35.66 -15.33 2.81
N ALA A 233 -34.98 -15.23 1.66
CA ALA A 233 -35.56 -15.52 0.35
C ALA A 233 -36.09 -16.97 0.23
N PHE A 234 -35.53 -17.95 0.96
CA PHE A 234 -36.05 -19.32 0.95
C PHE A 234 -37.41 -19.43 1.64
N ILE A 235 -37.65 -18.62 2.68
CA ILE A 235 -38.94 -18.56 3.38
C ILE A 235 -39.99 -17.95 2.46
N VAL A 236 -39.66 -16.82 1.82
CA VAL A 236 -40.57 -16.18 0.86
C VAL A 236 -40.82 -17.06 -0.36
N GLY A 237 -39.79 -17.75 -0.86
CA GLY A 237 -39.94 -18.72 -1.95
C GLY A 237 -40.92 -19.84 -1.59
N LEU A 238 -40.89 -20.37 -0.35
CA LEU A 238 -41.89 -21.34 0.10
C LEU A 238 -43.31 -20.75 0.11
N LEU A 239 -43.46 -19.50 0.60
CA LEU A 239 -44.76 -18.84 0.63
C LEU A 239 -45.32 -18.65 -0.79
N LEU A 240 -44.49 -18.22 -1.73
CA LEU A 240 -44.87 -18.01 -3.14
C LEU A 240 -45.24 -19.30 -3.88
N MET A 241 -44.71 -20.46 -3.44
CA MET A 241 -45.18 -21.76 -3.95
C MET A 241 -46.59 -22.12 -3.49
N GLN A 242 -47.13 -21.45 -2.47
CA GLN A 242 -48.43 -21.78 -1.86
C GLN A 242 -49.49 -20.69 -2.07
N MET A 243 -49.11 -19.41 -2.17
CA MET A 243 -50.04 -18.29 -2.24
C MET A 243 -49.54 -17.19 -3.18
N PRO A 244 -50.42 -16.27 -3.65
CA PRO A 244 -50.02 -15.16 -4.49
C PRO A 244 -49.12 -14.16 -3.74
N GLU A 245 -48.49 -13.28 -4.52
CA GLU A 245 -47.39 -12.42 -4.08
C GLU A 245 -47.76 -11.48 -2.92
N GLU A 246 -48.93 -10.83 -2.98
CA GLU A 246 -49.37 -9.89 -1.95
C GLU A 246 -49.66 -10.59 -0.61
N GLU A 247 -50.28 -11.77 -0.67
CA GLU A 247 -50.52 -12.60 0.52
C GLU A 247 -49.20 -13.10 1.10
N ALA A 248 -48.26 -13.54 0.26
CA ALA A 248 -46.93 -13.99 0.68
C ALA A 248 -46.18 -12.86 1.40
N PHE A 249 -46.23 -11.64 0.86
CA PHE A 249 -45.69 -10.45 1.51
C PHE A 249 -46.32 -10.20 2.88
N CYS A 250 -47.64 -10.26 2.99
CA CYS A 250 -48.35 -10.04 4.25
C CYS A 250 -48.00 -11.08 5.31
N VAL A 251 -47.98 -12.36 4.94
CA VAL A 251 -47.58 -13.46 5.84
C VAL A 251 -46.12 -13.28 6.25
N PHE A 252 -45.23 -12.92 5.34
CA PHE A 252 -43.82 -12.69 5.66
C PHE A 252 -43.62 -11.51 6.61
N VAL A 253 -44.32 -10.39 6.43
CA VAL A 253 -44.29 -9.26 7.38
C VAL A 253 -44.74 -9.71 8.77
N ARG A 254 -45.80 -10.52 8.87
CA ARG A 254 -46.25 -11.08 10.15
C ARG A 254 -45.24 -12.01 10.79
N LEU A 255 -44.57 -12.86 10.00
CA LEU A 255 -43.48 -13.69 10.49
C LEU A 255 -42.34 -12.85 11.07
N MET A 256 -41.99 -11.75 10.41
CA MET A 256 -40.91 -10.90 10.87
C MET A 256 -41.28 -10.13 12.15
N GLN A 257 -42.51 -9.64 12.24
CA GLN A 257 -42.98 -8.81 13.36
C GLN A 257 -43.52 -9.64 14.54
N GLU A 258 -44.67 -10.29 14.37
CA GLU A 258 -45.40 -10.98 15.45
C GLU A 258 -44.70 -12.25 15.92
N TYR A 259 -44.10 -12.99 14.98
CA TYR A 259 -43.34 -14.21 15.29
C TYR A 259 -41.91 -13.86 15.73
N ARG A 260 -41.55 -12.56 15.72
CA ARG A 260 -40.25 -12.00 16.08
C ARG A 260 -39.09 -12.63 15.31
N LEU A 261 -39.34 -13.14 14.11
CA LEU A 261 -38.29 -13.76 13.28
C LEU A 261 -37.23 -12.72 12.87
N ARG A 262 -37.62 -11.44 12.77
CA ARG A 262 -36.69 -10.33 12.48
C ARG A 262 -35.49 -10.27 13.42
N GLU A 263 -35.64 -10.69 14.68
CA GLU A 263 -34.57 -10.63 15.67
C GLU A 263 -33.39 -11.55 15.30
N LEU A 264 -33.63 -12.65 14.58
CA LEU A 264 -32.58 -13.51 14.02
C LEU A 264 -31.82 -12.85 12.87
N PHE A 265 -32.47 -11.92 12.16
CA PHE A 265 -31.97 -11.30 10.94
C PHE A 265 -31.39 -9.90 11.15
N LYS A 266 -31.51 -9.32 12.35
CA LYS A 266 -30.89 -8.02 12.68
C LYS A 266 -29.38 -8.05 12.46
N PRO A 267 -28.74 -6.96 12.01
CA PRO A 267 -27.30 -6.95 11.68
C PRO A 267 -26.35 -7.46 12.77
N THR A 268 -26.72 -7.31 14.04
CA THR A 268 -25.92 -7.81 15.18
C THR A 268 -25.91 -9.33 15.30
N MET A 269 -26.86 -10.03 14.66
CA MET A 269 -27.08 -11.48 14.75
C MET A 269 -27.19 -11.99 16.21
N ALA A 270 -27.61 -11.12 17.13
CA ALA A 270 -27.58 -11.40 18.57
C ALA A 270 -28.51 -12.58 18.94
N GLU A 271 -29.74 -12.58 18.42
CA GLU A 271 -30.72 -13.64 18.67
C GLU A 271 -30.28 -14.95 18.02
N LEU A 272 -29.66 -14.91 16.83
CA LEU A 272 -29.10 -16.10 16.18
C LEU A 272 -28.00 -16.72 17.05
N GLY A 273 -27.09 -15.89 17.57
CA GLY A 273 -26.04 -16.34 18.49
C GLY A 273 -26.62 -16.96 19.76
N LEU A 274 -27.69 -16.39 20.32
CA LEU A 274 -28.42 -16.98 21.45
C LEU A 274 -29.02 -18.35 21.09
N CYS A 275 -29.68 -18.48 19.95
CA CYS A 275 -30.22 -19.76 19.48
C CYS A 275 -29.13 -20.81 19.30
N ILE A 276 -27.97 -20.44 18.74
CA ILE A 276 -26.81 -21.32 18.60
C ILE A 276 -26.27 -21.76 19.97
N TYR A 277 -26.15 -20.84 20.93
CA TYR A 277 -25.70 -21.15 22.28
C TYR A 277 -26.66 -22.12 23.01
N GLN A 278 -27.97 -21.84 22.95
CA GLN A 278 -29.00 -22.72 23.51
C GLN A 278 -29.00 -24.10 22.83
N PHE A 279 -28.78 -24.14 21.52
CA PHE A 279 -28.73 -25.39 20.78
C PHE A 279 -27.46 -26.20 21.08
N GLU A 280 -26.29 -25.56 21.20
CA GLU A 280 -25.07 -26.24 21.60
C GLU A 280 -25.21 -26.88 22.99
N TYR A 281 -25.88 -26.18 23.90
CA TYR A 281 -26.20 -26.72 25.22
C TYR A 281 -27.11 -27.94 25.14
N LEU A 282 -28.16 -27.89 24.32
CA LEU A 282 -29.02 -29.05 24.07
C LEU A 282 -28.26 -30.21 23.43
N LEU A 283 -27.32 -29.92 22.52
CA LEU A 283 -26.44 -30.93 21.94
C LEU A 283 -25.57 -31.60 23.02
N GLN A 284 -25.00 -30.81 23.93
CA GLN A 284 -24.21 -31.32 25.05
C GLN A 284 -25.04 -32.20 25.99
N GLU A 285 -26.31 -31.85 26.25
CA GLU A 285 -27.17 -32.63 27.13
C GLU A 285 -27.70 -33.91 26.47
N GLN A 286 -28.10 -33.83 25.20
CA GLN A 286 -28.76 -34.94 24.49
C GLN A 286 -27.77 -35.89 23.78
N LEU A 287 -26.61 -35.39 23.36
CA LEU A 287 -25.58 -36.10 22.60
C LEU A 287 -24.16 -35.70 23.07
N PRO A 288 -23.78 -36.00 24.33
CA PRO A 288 -22.52 -35.54 24.93
C PRO A 288 -21.28 -36.02 24.19
N GLU A 289 -21.25 -37.28 23.74
CA GLU A 289 -20.12 -37.85 22.99
C GLU A 289 -19.87 -37.08 21.67
N LEU A 290 -20.95 -36.76 20.96
CA LEU A 290 -20.88 -35.97 19.72
C LEU A 290 -20.42 -34.55 19.99
N ASN A 291 -20.90 -33.91 21.06
CA ASN A 291 -20.48 -32.57 21.45
C ASN A 291 -18.98 -32.53 21.80
N VAL A 292 -18.48 -33.50 22.57
CA VAL A 292 -17.05 -33.62 22.90
C VAL A 292 -16.23 -33.83 21.63
N HIS A 293 -16.67 -34.69 20.73
CA HIS A 293 -16.00 -34.89 19.45
C HIS A 293 -15.94 -33.60 18.63
N PHE A 294 -17.06 -32.90 18.46
CA PHE A 294 -17.10 -31.61 17.75
C PHE A 294 -16.18 -30.56 18.38
N ARG A 295 -16.17 -30.45 19.71
CA ARG A 295 -15.25 -29.54 20.42
C ARG A 295 -13.79 -29.91 20.22
N SER A 296 -13.45 -31.20 20.24
CA SER A 296 -12.07 -31.68 19.99
C SER A 296 -11.56 -31.35 18.59
N GLN A 297 -12.47 -31.23 17.62
CA GLN A 297 -12.15 -30.90 16.23
C GLN A 297 -12.34 -29.40 15.92
N SER A 298 -12.62 -28.56 16.93
CA SER A 298 -12.99 -27.15 16.73
C SER A 298 -14.14 -26.95 15.73
N PHE A 299 -15.04 -27.93 15.65
CA PHE A 299 -16.22 -27.89 14.78
C PHE A 299 -17.36 -27.20 15.53
N HIS A 300 -17.47 -25.89 15.37
CA HIS A 300 -18.41 -25.06 16.10
C HIS A 300 -19.85 -25.21 15.58
N THR A 301 -20.82 -25.18 16.50
CA THR A 301 -22.26 -25.26 16.20
C THR A 301 -22.71 -24.23 15.16
N SER A 302 -22.14 -23.03 15.18
CA SER A 302 -22.42 -21.95 14.24
C SER A 302 -22.07 -22.29 12.79
N MET A 303 -21.13 -23.20 12.54
CA MET A 303 -20.67 -23.56 11.19
C MET A 303 -21.75 -24.30 10.39
N TYR A 304 -22.61 -25.07 11.06
CA TYR A 304 -23.61 -25.91 10.40
C TYR A 304 -25.05 -25.55 10.75
N ALA A 305 -25.32 -24.98 11.92
CA ALA A 305 -26.69 -24.72 12.38
C ALA A 305 -27.22 -23.34 11.98
N SER A 306 -26.35 -22.39 11.60
CA SER A 306 -26.77 -21.02 11.27
C SER A 306 -27.80 -21.00 10.13
N SER A 307 -27.59 -21.78 9.07
CA SER A 307 -28.55 -21.88 7.96
C SER A 307 -29.88 -22.51 8.38
N TRP A 308 -29.88 -23.45 9.33
CA TRP A 308 -31.11 -24.10 9.80
C TRP A 308 -32.05 -23.09 10.45
N PHE A 309 -31.51 -22.19 11.29
CA PHE A 309 -32.30 -21.14 11.93
C PHE A 309 -32.72 -20.05 10.94
N LEU A 310 -31.80 -19.58 10.09
CA LEU A 310 -32.06 -18.49 9.15
C LEU A 310 -32.99 -18.88 8.01
N THR A 311 -33.04 -20.15 7.62
CA THR A 311 -33.89 -20.63 6.53
C THR A 311 -35.00 -21.55 7.01
N LEU A 312 -35.22 -21.68 8.32
CA LEU A 312 -36.20 -22.61 8.91
C LEU A 312 -36.10 -24.03 8.31
N PHE A 313 -34.86 -24.53 8.17
CA PHE A 313 -34.50 -25.82 7.57
C PHE A 313 -34.80 -26.01 6.07
N LEU A 314 -35.33 -24.99 5.37
CA LEU A 314 -35.73 -25.09 3.96
C LEU A 314 -34.57 -25.38 2.99
N THR A 315 -33.34 -25.05 3.37
CA THR A 315 -32.14 -25.33 2.57
C THR A 315 -31.54 -26.71 2.84
N PHE A 316 -32.02 -27.40 3.88
CA PHE A 316 -31.41 -28.65 4.36
C PHE A 316 -32.31 -29.86 4.20
N LEU A 317 -33.62 -29.72 4.41
CA LEU A 317 -34.58 -30.82 4.37
C LEU A 317 -35.34 -30.86 3.04
N PRO A 318 -35.78 -32.05 2.59
CA PRO A 318 -36.68 -32.17 1.43
C PRO A 318 -37.95 -31.33 1.60
N MET A 319 -38.45 -30.77 0.50
CA MET A 319 -39.59 -29.84 0.51
C MET A 319 -40.82 -30.36 1.28
N PRO A 320 -41.26 -31.63 1.15
CA PRO A 320 -42.39 -32.13 1.93
C PRO A 320 -42.16 -32.08 3.44
N VAL A 321 -40.95 -32.40 3.90
CA VAL A 321 -40.58 -32.36 5.32
C VAL A 321 -40.48 -30.92 5.82
N ALA A 322 -39.81 -30.06 5.04
CA ALA A 322 -39.64 -28.65 5.38
C ALA A 322 -40.99 -27.91 5.46
N THR A 323 -41.92 -28.19 4.55
CA THR A 323 -43.27 -27.62 4.58
C THR A 323 -44.04 -28.05 5.84
N ARG A 324 -43.90 -29.32 6.26
CA ARG A 324 -44.53 -29.82 7.50
C ARG A 324 -43.96 -29.17 8.75
N ILE A 325 -42.65 -28.91 8.76
CA ILE A 325 -42.00 -28.14 9.81
C ILE A 325 -42.53 -26.70 9.82
N PHE A 326 -42.73 -26.11 8.65
CA PHE A 326 -43.28 -24.77 8.51
C PHE A 326 -44.73 -24.68 9.03
N ASP A 327 -45.59 -25.68 8.74
CA ASP A 327 -46.95 -25.78 9.31
C ASP A 327 -46.92 -25.69 10.85
N ILE A 328 -46.02 -26.45 11.47
CA ILE A 328 -45.85 -26.49 12.93
C ILE A 328 -45.29 -25.16 13.45
N PHE A 329 -44.33 -24.58 12.73
CA PHE A 329 -43.73 -23.30 13.06
C PHE A 329 -44.78 -22.18 13.07
N MET A 330 -45.67 -22.14 12.06
CA MET A 330 -46.77 -21.18 11.95
C MET A 330 -47.76 -21.27 13.13
N TYR A 331 -47.90 -22.41 13.79
CA TYR A 331 -48.84 -22.55 14.92
C TYR A 331 -48.16 -22.44 16.31
N GLU A 332 -46.97 -23.01 16.50
CA GLU A 332 -46.35 -23.15 17.84
C GLU A 332 -45.29 -22.08 18.17
N CYS A 333 -45.05 -21.11 17.27
CA CYS A 333 -43.87 -20.25 17.17
C CYS A 333 -43.18 -19.78 18.48
N VAL A 334 -43.91 -19.52 19.56
CA VAL A 334 -43.31 -19.02 20.82
C VAL A 334 -42.50 -20.09 21.58
N LYS A 335 -42.73 -21.39 21.33
CA LYS A 335 -42.16 -22.50 22.14
C LYS A 335 -41.05 -23.31 21.45
N LEU A 336 -40.79 -23.09 20.16
CA LEU A 336 -39.93 -23.97 19.35
C LEU A 336 -38.57 -23.38 18.98
N LYS A 337 -38.15 -22.23 19.55
CA LYS A 337 -36.86 -21.59 19.23
C LYS A 337 -35.65 -22.55 19.26
N PRO A 338 -35.59 -23.58 20.13
CA PRO A 338 -34.47 -24.55 20.13
C PRO A 338 -34.83 -26.03 19.86
N CYS A 339 -36.11 -26.39 19.75
CA CYS A 339 -36.56 -27.80 19.85
C CYS A 339 -36.46 -28.61 18.55
N LEU A 340 -36.46 -27.97 17.38
CA LEU A 340 -36.46 -28.67 16.09
C LEU A 340 -35.07 -29.19 15.67
N CYS A 341 -34.02 -28.74 16.34
CA CYS A 341 -32.66 -29.14 16.01
C CYS A 341 -32.30 -30.43 16.78
N ARG A 342 -32.64 -31.62 16.27
CA ARG A 342 -31.74 -32.76 16.46
C ARG A 342 -30.86 -32.84 15.22
N PRO A 343 -29.53 -32.91 15.37
CA PRO A 343 -28.76 -33.60 14.36
C PRO A 343 -29.13 -35.08 14.46
N SER A 344 -29.91 -35.59 13.51
CA SER A 344 -29.77 -37.01 13.16
C SER A 344 -28.30 -37.21 12.78
N GLN A 345 -27.69 -38.23 13.37
CA GLN A 345 -26.29 -38.55 13.16
C GLN A 345 -25.99 -38.55 11.64
N HIS A 346 -24.83 -37.98 11.25
CA HIS A 346 -24.21 -37.98 9.90
C HIS A 346 -24.57 -36.82 8.95
N PHE A 347 -23.93 -35.65 9.07
CA PHE A 347 -24.26 -34.47 8.26
C PHE A 347 -23.70 -34.40 6.83
N GLN A 348 -24.53 -33.77 5.98
CA GLN A 348 -24.27 -33.04 4.72
C GLN A 348 -24.36 -33.74 3.36
N LYS A 349 -24.39 -35.08 3.26
CA LYS A 349 -24.71 -35.75 1.97
C LYS A 349 -25.65 -36.95 2.04
N VAL A 350 -25.82 -37.55 3.22
CA VAL A 350 -26.57 -38.82 3.38
C VAL A 350 -27.97 -38.61 3.98
N ILE A 351 -28.28 -37.43 4.52
CA ILE A 351 -29.49 -37.17 5.31
C ILE A 351 -30.78 -36.97 4.49
N PRO A 352 -30.86 -36.13 3.44
CA PRO A 352 -32.14 -35.82 2.81
C PRO A 352 -32.89 -37.08 2.34
N HIS A 353 -32.16 -38.01 1.74
CA HIS A 353 -32.70 -39.27 1.22
C HIS A 353 -33.19 -40.27 2.27
N GLN A 354 -32.72 -40.17 3.53
CA GLN A 354 -33.22 -41.02 4.62
C GLN A 354 -34.58 -40.56 5.16
N PHE A 355 -34.95 -39.30 4.92
CA PHE A 355 -36.21 -38.71 5.42
C PHE A 355 -37.27 -38.54 4.33
N ASP A 356 -36.96 -38.86 3.07
CA ASP A 356 -37.92 -38.86 1.96
C ASP A 356 -39.12 -39.80 2.22
N SER A 357 -38.93 -40.86 3.01
CA SER A 357 -39.95 -41.91 3.17
C SER A 357 -40.98 -41.70 4.29
N CYS A 358 -40.77 -40.80 5.27
CA CYS A 358 -41.76 -40.55 6.34
C CYS A 358 -41.45 -39.30 7.23
N PRO A 359 -42.04 -38.12 6.93
CA PRO A 359 -41.90 -36.92 7.76
C PRO A 359 -42.39 -37.09 9.21
N ASP A 360 -43.41 -37.92 9.43
CA ASP A 360 -44.04 -38.09 10.75
C ASP A 360 -43.10 -38.68 11.80
N LYS A 361 -42.21 -39.60 11.40
CA LYS A 361 -41.20 -40.17 12.31
C LYS A 361 -40.24 -39.09 12.82
N LEU A 362 -39.81 -38.18 11.96
CA LEU A 362 -38.92 -37.08 12.34
C LEU A 362 -39.62 -36.13 13.32
N ILE A 363 -40.86 -35.74 13.03
CA ILE A 363 -41.66 -34.84 13.88
C ILE A 363 -41.91 -35.48 15.25
N LEU A 364 -42.29 -36.76 15.30
CA LEU A 364 -42.47 -37.49 16.55
C LEU A 364 -41.18 -37.55 17.38
N ARG A 365 -40.03 -37.79 16.73
CA ARG A 365 -38.72 -37.78 17.40
C ARG A 365 -38.34 -36.39 17.92
N ALA A 366 -38.67 -35.32 17.19
CA ALA A 366 -38.44 -33.95 17.65
C ALA A 366 -39.25 -33.66 18.93
N TYR A 367 -40.50 -34.10 19.02
CA TYR A 367 -41.32 -33.92 20.22
C TYR A 367 -40.92 -34.78 21.43
N GLN A 368 -40.11 -35.83 21.23
CA GLN A 368 -39.55 -36.61 22.33
C GLN A 368 -38.42 -35.87 23.08
N VAL A 369 -37.87 -34.79 22.49
CA VAL A 369 -36.81 -33.99 23.13
C VAL A 369 -37.42 -33.17 24.27
N LYS A 370 -36.86 -33.33 25.48
CA LYS A 370 -37.28 -32.60 26.66
C LYS A 370 -36.84 -31.14 26.59
N TYR A 371 -37.75 -30.25 26.22
CA TYR A 371 -37.53 -28.81 26.26
C TYR A 371 -37.91 -28.22 27.63
N ASN A 372 -36.95 -27.62 28.34
CA ASN A 372 -37.21 -26.94 29.60
C ASN A 372 -37.16 -25.41 29.43
N PRO A 373 -38.31 -24.71 29.42
CA PRO A 373 -38.35 -23.26 29.18
C PRO A 373 -37.67 -22.45 30.29
N LYS A 374 -37.68 -22.94 31.54
CA LYS A 374 -36.97 -22.28 32.66
C LYS A 374 -35.46 -22.32 32.44
N ARG A 375 -34.95 -23.45 31.95
CA ARG A 375 -33.52 -23.63 31.63
C ARG A 375 -33.09 -22.77 30.45
N MET A 376 -33.91 -22.67 29.40
CA MET A 376 -33.61 -21.80 28.25
C MET A 376 -33.55 -20.32 28.63
N LYS A 377 -34.47 -19.85 29.48
CA LYS A 377 -34.41 -18.49 30.03
C LYS A 377 -33.17 -18.26 30.90
N LYS A 378 -32.68 -19.29 31.60
CA LYS A 378 -31.42 -19.22 32.35
C LYS A 378 -30.23 -19.08 31.39
N LEU A 379 -30.18 -19.91 30.35
CA LEU A 379 -29.13 -19.85 29.32
C LEU A 379 -29.13 -18.52 28.56
N GLU A 380 -30.30 -17.93 28.33
CA GLU A 380 -30.42 -16.58 27.76
C GLU A 380 -29.76 -15.53 28.65
N LYS A 381 -30.03 -15.55 29.96
CA LYS A 381 -29.36 -14.64 30.91
C LYS A 381 -27.85 -14.87 30.95
N GLU A 382 -27.41 -16.12 31.01
CA GLU A 382 -25.99 -16.49 31.00
C GLU A 382 -25.30 -15.99 29.72
N TYR A 383 -25.92 -16.19 28.55
CA TYR A 383 -25.39 -15.72 27.27
C TYR A 383 -25.30 -14.19 27.20
N THR A 384 -26.33 -13.47 27.66
CA THR A 384 -26.30 -12.01 27.73
C THR A 384 -25.17 -11.51 28.64
N THR A 385 -24.93 -12.15 29.79
CA THR A 385 -23.79 -11.81 30.67
C THR A 385 -22.45 -12.06 29.98
N ILE A 386 -22.30 -13.19 29.27
CA ILE A 386 -21.08 -13.50 28.51
C ILE A 386 -20.85 -12.43 27.44
N LYS A 387 -21.88 -12.07 26.66
CA LYS A 387 -21.77 -11.07 25.60
C LYS A 387 -21.51 -9.65 26.10
N ASN A 388 -22.09 -9.26 27.22
CA ASN A 388 -21.79 -7.96 27.84
C ASN A 388 -20.33 -7.90 28.29
N LYS A 389 -19.83 -8.96 28.93
CA LYS A 389 -18.43 -9.05 29.34
C LYS A 389 -17.47 -9.04 28.14
N GLU A 390 -17.76 -9.81 27.09
CA GLU A 390 -16.96 -9.77 25.85
C GLU A 390 -16.95 -8.38 25.22
N MET A 391 -18.08 -7.65 25.26
CA MET A 391 -18.16 -6.29 24.74
C MET A 391 -17.32 -5.30 25.58
N GLU A 392 -17.37 -5.40 26.91
CA GLU A 392 -16.52 -4.62 27.81
C GLU A 392 -15.04 -4.89 27.56
N GLU A 393 -14.65 -6.17 27.42
CA GLU A 393 -13.28 -6.57 27.08
C GLU A 393 -12.85 -6.01 25.71
N GLN A 394 -13.73 -6.00 24.71
CA GLN A 394 -13.43 -5.40 23.40
C GLN A 394 -13.26 -3.88 23.46
N ILE A 395 -14.04 -3.19 24.29
CA ILE A 395 -13.90 -1.75 24.52
C ILE A 395 -12.54 -1.47 25.17
N GLU A 396 -12.18 -2.24 26.21
CA GLU A 396 -10.91 -2.09 26.90
C GLU A 396 -9.73 -2.42 25.98
N ILE A 397 -9.81 -3.48 25.16
CA ILE A 397 -8.79 -3.79 24.15
C ILE A 397 -8.62 -2.64 23.15
N LYS A 398 -9.70 -2.00 22.70
CA LYS A 398 -9.61 -0.83 21.79
C LYS A 398 -8.96 0.37 22.47
N ARG A 399 -9.30 0.62 23.74
CA ARG A 399 -8.67 1.67 24.55
C ARG A 399 -7.16 1.42 24.71
N LEU A 400 -6.78 0.22 25.15
CA LEU A 400 -5.38 -0.19 25.30
C LEU A 400 -4.61 -0.14 23.98
N ARG A 401 -5.23 -0.50 22.85
CA ARG A 401 -4.62 -0.37 21.52
C ARG A 401 -4.34 1.09 21.15
N THR A 402 -5.24 2.00 21.49
CA THR A 402 -5.10 3.43 21.24
C THR A 402 -3.99 4.03 22.10
N GLU A 403 -3.97 3.69 23.39
CA GLU A 403 -2.92 4.10 24.32
C GLU A 403 -1.55 3.56 23.91
N ASN A 404 -1.46 2.28 23.56
CA ASN A 404 -0.21 1.69 23.05
C ASN A 404 0.28 2.37 21.77
N ARG A 405 -0.63 2.82 20.88
CA ARG A 405 -0.25 3.58 19.69
C ARG A 405 0.37 4.94 20.07
N LEU A 406 -0.22 5.64 21.04
CA LEU A 406 0.32 6.92 21.53
C LEU A 406 1.65 6.74 22.24
N LEU A 407 1.79 5.71 23.07
CA LEU A 407 3.04 5.38 23.75
C LEU A 407 4.16 5.07 22.74
N LYS A 408 3.86 4.30 21.68
CA LYS A 408 4.82 4.04 20.60
C LYS A 408 5.28 5.33 19.90
N GLN A 409 4.36 6.24 19.60
CA GLN A 409 4.71 7.55 19.02
C GLN A 409 5.59 8.38 19.97
N ARG A 410 5.30 8.32 21.28
CA ARG A 410 6.10 9.02 22.29
C ARG A 410 7.51 8.45 22.38
N ILE A 411 7.64 7.12 22.37
CA ILE A 411 8.94 6.43 22.34
C ILE A 411 9.73 6.84 21.10
N GLU A 412 9.13 6.79 19.90
CA GLU A 412 9.80 7.19 18.66
C GLU A 412 10.28 8.65 18.70
N THR A 413 9.49 9.56 19.28
CA THR A 413 9.88 10.96 19.45
C THR A 413 11.05 11.12 20.42
N LEU A 414 11.04 10.36 21.52
CA LEU A 414 12.13 10.36 22.49
C LEU A 414 13.40 9.75 21.92
N GLU A 415 13.30 8.68 21.12
CA GLU A 415 14.43 8.06 20.42
C GLU A 415 15.05 9.02 19.41
N LYS A 416 14.24 9.70 18.58
CA LYS A 416 14.73 10.77 17.69
C LYS A 416 15.46 11.86 18.47
N GLY A 417 14.89 12.29 19.59
CA GLY A 417 15.51 13.27 20.49
C GLY A 417 16.81 12.79 21.15
N GLN A 418 16.97 11.48 21.38
CA GLN A 418 18.23 10.91 21.87
C GLN A 418 19.28 10.86 20.77
N VAL A 419 18.90 10.46 19.54
CA VAL A 419 19.80 10.43 18.38
C VAL A 419 20.34 11.83 18.07
N THR A 420 19.48 12.86 18.07
CA THR A 420 19.94 14.24 17.86
C THR A 420 20.91 14.70 18.93
N ARG A 421 20.64 14.44 20.22
CA ARG A 421 21.61 14.77 21.28
C ARG A 421 22.93 14.02 21.15
N ALA A 422 22.91 12.78 20.68
CA ALA A 422 24.13 12.01 20.44
C ALA A 422 24.95 12.60 19.28
N GLN A 423 24.29 12.99 18.17
CA GLN A 423 24.93 13.67 17.05
C GLN A 423 25.54 15.02 17.48
N GLU A 424 24.79 15.84 18.22
CA GLU A 424 25.28 17.10 18.77
C GLU A 424 26.51 16.90 19.67
N ALA A 425 26.56 15.82 20.45
CA ALA A 425 27.71 15.50 21.29
C ALA A 425 28.94 15.09 20.47
N GLU A 426 28.74 14.33 19.38
CA GLU A 426 29.81 13.92 18.46
C GLU A 426 30.38 15.13 17.70
N GLU A 427 29.53 16.00 17.16
CA GLU A 427 29.95 17.25 16.51
C GLU A 427 30.72 18.15 17.48
N ASN A 428 30.23 18.32 18.70
CA ASN A 428 30.93 19.07 19.74
C ASN A 428 32.31 18.47 20.07
N TYR A 429 32.43 17.14 20.05
CA TYR A 429 33.71 16.47 20.26
C TYR A 429 34.68 16.72 19.10
N VAL A 430 34.21 16.65 17.85
CA VAL A 430 35.00 16.96 16.65
C VAL A 430 35.48 18.41 16.69
N ILE A 431 34.60 19.37 16.95
CA ILE A 431 34.95 20.79 17.06
C ILE A 431 36.00 21.00 18.16
N LYS A 432 35.84 20.36 19.32
CA LYS A 432 36.84 20.44 20.41
C LYS A 432 38.21 19.90 19.97
N ARG A 433 38.23 18.80 19.21
CA ARG A 433 39.47 18.20 18.69
C ARG A 433 40.14 19.11 17.67
N GLU A 434 39.40 19.64 16.70
CA GLU A 434 39.91 20.58 15.71
C GLU A 434 40.45 21.86 16.37
N LEU A 435 39.71 22.40 17.34
CA LEU A 435 40.12 23.56 18.11
C LEU A 435 41.42 23.29 18.90
N ALA A 436 41.62 22.09 19.44
CA ALA A 436 42.88 21.70 20.08
C ALA A 436 44.05 21.65 19.08
N VAL A 437 43.84 21.10 17.88
CA VAL A 437 44.86 21.07 16.82
C VAL A 437 45.23 22.49 16.38
N VAL A 438 44.25 23.35 16.14
CA VAL A 438 44.49 24.76 15.76
C VAL A 438 45.25 25.49 16.87
N ARG A 439 44.90 25.27 18.15
CA ARG A 439 45.66 25.83 19.28
C ARG A 439 47.11 25.36 19.32
N GLN A 440 47.36 24.08 19.06
CA GLN A 440 48.72 23.54 19.01
C GLN A 440 49.52 24.12 17.84
N GLN A 441 48.91 24.23 16.66
CA GLN A 441 49.52 24.87 15.49
C GLN A 441 49.84 26.34 15.78
N PHE A 442 48.89 27.09 16.36
CA PHE A 442 49.12 28.47 16.77
C PHE A 442 50.30 28.58 17.75
N SER A 443 50.37 27.71 18.76
CA SER A 443 51.49 27.70 19.71
C SER A 443 52.83 27.39 19.02
N THR A 444 52.85 26.45 18.07
CA THR A 444 54.07 26.09 17.31
C THR A 444 54.51 27.22 16.40
N THR A 445 53.58 27.85 15.68
CA THR A 445 53.84 29.01 14.84
C THR A 445 54.34 30.18 15.68
N ASN A 446 53.78 30.39 16.88
CA ASN A 446 54.23 31.43 17.78
C ASN A 446 55.66 31.18 18.29
N GLN A 447 55.99 29.93 18.65
CA GLN A 447 57.37 29.56 19.01
C GLN A 447 58.35 29.74 17.84
N ASN A 448 57.94 29.40 16.62
CA ASN A 448 58.76 29.61 15.42
C ASN A 448 58.96 31.09 15.11
N LEU A 449 57.91 31.90 15.31
CA LEU A 449 57.99 33.35 15.18
C LEU A 449 58.95 33.94 16.21
N GLU A 450 58.88 33.50 17.47
CA GLU A 450 59.80 33.91 18.53
C GLU A 450 61.24 33.55 18.19
N LYS A 451 61.51 32.32 17.77
CA LYS A 451 62.84 31.89 17.28
C LYS A 451 63.33 32.72 16.10
N ALA A 452 62.46 33.01 15.12
CA ALA A 452 62.82 33.84 13.98
C ALA A 452 63.14 35.28 14.41
N GLN A 453 62.38 35.83 15.36
CA GLN A 453 62.66 37.15 15.95
C GLN A 453 63.98 37.17 16.72
N ASP A 454 64.29 36.11 17.47
CA ASP A 454 65.59 35.97 18.16
C ASP A 454 66.74 35.87 17.14
N THR A 455 66.58 35.08 16.08
CA THR A 455 67.58 34.96 15.00
C THR A 455 67.80 36.30 14.28
N ILE A 456 66.73 37.06 14.01
CA ILE A 456 66.83 38.41 13.44
C ILE A 456 67.62 39.32 14.40
N ARG A 457 67.32 39.28 15.70
CA ARG A 457 68.07 40.05 16.71
C ARG A 457 69.55 39.66 16.75
N GLU A 458 69.88 38.37 16.65
CA GLU A 458 71.26 37.89 16.59
C GLU A 458 71.98 38.37 15.32
N LEU A 459 71.35 38.24 14.15
CA LEU A 459 71.91 38.72 12.88
C LEU A 459 72.08 40.25 12.85
N GLU A 460 71.14 40.99 13.45
CA GLU A 460 71.28 42.44 13.62
C GLU A 460 72.47 42.79 14.51
N GLN A 461 72.66 42.05 15.61
CA GLN A 461 73.80 42.23 16.51
C GLN A 461 75.13 41.83 15.86
N GLU A 462 75.15 40.75 15.08
CA GLU A 462 76.33 40.31 14.32
C GLU A 462 76.68 41.29 13.20
N LYS A 463 75.67 41.82 12.49
CA LYS A 463 75.85 42.91 11.51
C LYS A 463 76.47 44.14 12.15
N VAL A 464 75.99 44.56 13.34
CA VAL A 464 76.57 45.69 14.08
C VAL A 464 78.03 45.40 14.44
N ARG A 465 78.34 44.22 15.00
CA ARG A 465 79.72 43.82 15.31
C ARG A 465 80.62 43.81 14.08
N TYR A 466 80.14 43.28 12.95
CA TYR A 466 80.90 43.26 11.70
C TYR A 466 81.15 44.69 11.18
N THR A 467 80.14 45.57 11.24
CA THR A 467 80.33 46.98 10.86
C THR A 467 81.31 47.70 11.78
N GLU A 468 81.28 47.44 13.10
CA GLU A 468 82.25 48.00 14.04
C GLU A 468 83.67 47.51 13.71
N GLN A 469 83.86 46.20 13.53
CA GLN A 469 85.16 45.62 13.16
C GLN A 469 85.69 46.15 11.83
N PHE A 470 84.81 46.30 10.83
CA PHE A 470 85.15 46.87 9.53
C PHE A 470 85.57 48.35 9.64
N VAL A 471 84.85 49.15 10.43
CA VAL A 471 85.20 50.55 10.69
C VAL A 471 86.53 50.66 11.43
N THR A 472 86.77 49.83 12.45
CA THR A 472 88.06 49.81 13.17
C THR A 472 89.22 49.41 12.26
N SER A 473 89.01 48.44 11.36
CA SER A 473 90.02 48.06 10.36
C SER A 473 90.34 49.23 9.42
N LEU A 474 89.32 49.94 8.94
CA LEU A 474 89.52 51.13 8.09
C LEU A 474 90.21 52.27 8.84
N GLN A 475 89.85 52.51 10.11
CA GLN A 475 90.53 53.48 10.97
C GLN A 475 92.01 53.13 11.12
N THR A 476 92.32 51.85 11.38
CA THR A 476 93.71 51.38 11.52
C THR A 476 94.51 51.58 10.22
N GLN A 477 93.92 51.28 9.07
CA GLN A 477 94.55 51.51 7.76
C GLN A 477 94.76 53.00 7.48
N LEU A 478 93.81 53.86 7.87
CA LEU A 478 93.94 55.31 7.75
C LEU A 478 95.07 55.84 8.64
N GLU A 479 95.16 55.36 9.88
CA GLU A 479 96.22 55.71 10.83
C GLU A 479 97.60 55.32 10.29
N GLN A 480 97.73 54.10 9.73
CA GLN A 480 98.95 53.63 9.08
C GLN A 480 99.33 54.47 7.86
N SER A 481 98.35 54.84 7.03
CA SER A 481 98.58 55.71 5.87
C SER A 481 99.05 57.11 6.29
N ARG A 482 98.43 57.69 7.32
CA ARG A 482 98.87 58.99 7.90
C ARG A 482 100.27 58.91 8.51
N MET A 483 100.62 57.79 9.13
CA MET A 483 101.95 57.55 9.67
C MET A 483 103.00 57.49 8.55
N GLN A 484 102.72 56.77 7.47
CA GLN A 484 103.59 56.75 6.27
C GLN A 484 103.72 58.13 5.62
N GLU A 485 102.62 58.89 5.55
CA GLU A 485 102.64 60.27 5.06
C GLU A 485 103.51 61.19 5.94
N ALA A 486 103.43 61.05 7.28
CA ALA A 486 104.27 61.79 8.21
C ALA A 486 105.76 61.40 8.11
N GLU A 487 106.08 60.13 7.90
CA GLU A 487 107.44 59.65 7.64
C GLU A 487 108.00 60.23 6.34
N LEU A 488 107.21 60.25 5.27
CA LEU A 488 107.58 60.87 3.98
C LEU A 488 107.79 62.39 4.12
N LEU A 489 106.94 63.08 4.88
CA LEU A 489 107.09 64.51 5.17
C LEU A 489 108.33 64.80 6.04
N GLY A 490 108.64 63.92 6.99
CA GLY A 490 109.87 63.97 7.78
C GLY A 490 111.13 63.84 6.92
N ALA A 491 111.13 62.86 6.00
CA ALA A 491 112.23 62.66 5.06
C ALA A 491 112.41 63.84 4.10
N LEU A 492 111.32 64.46 3.65
CA LEU A 492 111.36 65.68 2.83
C LEU A 492 112.00 66.85 3.58
N LYS A 493 111.67 67.03 4.86
CA LYS A 493 112.23 68.10 5.70
C LYS A 493 113.73 67.90 5.94
N GLU A 494 114.17 66.66 6.19
CA GLU A 494 115.59 66.30 6.27
C GLU A 494 116.36 66.58 4.97
N MET A 495 115.75 66.30 3.81
CA MET A 495 116.34 66.62 2.52
C MET A 495 116.48 68.15 2.33
N GLN A 496 115.48 68.91 2.78
CA GLN A 496 115.46 70.36 2.68
C GLN A 496 116.50 71.03 3.59
N ASP A 497 116.69 70.50 4.81
CA ASP A 497 117.73 70.97 5.75
C ASP A 497 119.15 70.66 5.24
N LYS A 498 119.35 69.51 4.57
CA LYS A 498 120.63 69.17 3.93
C LYS A 498 120.99 70.09 2.76
N VAL A 499 119.99 70.58 2.01
CA VAL A 499 120.21 71.56 0.92
C VAL A 499 120.61 72.93 1.50
N LEU A 500 119.96 73.37 2.58
CA LEU A 500 120.31 74.63 3.26
C LEU A 500 121.70 74.61 3.91
N ASP A 501 122.17 73.46 4.40
CA ASP A 501 123.51 73.32 5.00
C ASP A 501 124.63 73.27 3.93
N LEU A 502 124.32 72.83 2.71
CA LEU A 502 125.25 72.84 1.57
C LEU A 502 125.42 74.25 0.96
N GLU A 503 124.37 75.08 0.98
CA GLU A 503 124.43 76.46 0.47
C GLU A 503 125.20 77.41 1.39
N LYS A 504 125.33 77.10 2.69
CA LYS A 504 126.00 77.96 3.68
C LYS A 504 127.52 77.77 3.78
N ARG A 505 128.09 76.79 3.07
CA ARG A 505 129.51 76.38 3.17
C ARG A 505 130.39 76.72 1.95
N SER A 506 129.93 77.53 1.00
CA SER A 506 130.74 77.84 -0.19
C SER A 506 130.76 79.33 -0.56
N SER A 507 131.69 80.08 0.04
CA SER A 507 132.28 81.31 -0.52
C SER A 507 133.82 81.20 -0.52
N CYS A 508 134.42 81.48 -1.68
CA CYS A 508 135.83 81.38 -2.12
C CYS A 508 136.35 80.04 -2.68
N LEU A 509 136.64 80.08 -3.99
CA LEU A 509 137.22 79.09 -4.93
C LEU A 509 138.69 78.70 -4.57
N PRO A 510 139.24 77.57 -5.07
CA PRO A 510 139.79 77.43 -6.44
C PRO A 510 139.43 76.06 -7.08
N ASP A 511 139.69 75.69 -8.32
CA ASP A 511 140.19 76.33 -9.55
C ASP A 511 139.91 75.30 -10.67
N GLU A 512 139.76 75.84 -11.86
CA GLU A 512 139.71 75.16 -13.15
C GLU A 512 140.83 74.13 -13.29
N ASN A 513 140.53 72.83 -13.24
CA ASN A 513 141.53 71.86 -13.68
C ASN A 513 141.05 70.48 -14.13
N ASN A 514 139.80 70.34 -14.59
CA ASN A 514 139.34 69.06 -15.17
C ASN A 514 138.32 69.18 -16.33
N VAL A 515 138.30 70.32 -17.02
CA VAL A 515 137.57 70.49 -18.29
C VAL A 515 138.47 70.29 -19.52
N ALA A 516 139.79 70.20 -19.35
CA ALA A 516 140.73 69.90 -20.45
C ALA A 516 141.25 68.45 -20.47
N GLN A 517 141.33 67.75 -19.33
CA GLN A 517 141.87 66.38 -19.26
C GLN A 517 140.89 65.29 -19.75
N LEU A 518 139.58 65.53 -19.69
CA LEU A 518 138.56 64.58 -20.20
C LEU A 518 138.24 64.74 -21.70
N GLN A 519 138.78 65.78 -22.36
CA GLN A 519 138.66 65.96 -23.81
C GLN A 519 139.86 65.37 -24.60
N ASP A 520 141.02 65.18 -23.95
CA ASP A 520 142.20 64.53 -24.55
C ASP A 520 142.25 63.00 -24.31
N GLU A 521 141.61 62.48 -23.26
CA GLU A 521 141.40 61.02 -23.09
C GLU A 521 140.43 60.44 -24.15
N LEU A 522 139.50 61.26 -24.66
CA LEU A 522 138.58 60.88 -25.76
C LEU A 522 139.29 60.80 -27.12
N LYS A 523 140.43 61.48 -27.31
CA LYS A 523 141.29 61.33 -28.50
C LYS A 523 142.24 60.13 -28.40
N LEU A 524 142.70 59.77 -27.20
CA LEU A 524 143.55 58.60 -26.97
C LEU A 524 142.78 57.27 -27.04
N VAL A 525 141.49 57.25 -26.66
CA VAL A 525 140.61 56.08 -26.76
C VAL A 525 140.20 55.80 -28.21
N LYS A 526 140.01 56.83 -29.05
CA LYS A 526 139.77 56.65 -30.50
C LYS A 526 141.00 56.17 -31.28
N LEU A 527 142.22 56.43 -30.81
CA LEU A 527 143.45 55.85 -31.41
C LEU A 527 143.63 54.36 -31.02
N ARG A 528 143.23 53.98 -29.80
CA ARG A 528 143.17 52.58 -29.32
C ARG A 528 142.11 51.74 -30.03
N GLU A 529 141.04 52.36 -30.51
CA GLU A 529 140.00 51.73 -31.34
C GLU A 529 140.50 51.44 -32.77
N LEU A 530 141.42 52.26 -33.31
CA LEU A 530 142.05 52.04 -34.61
C LEU A 530 143.19 51.01 -34.56
N GLU A 531 143.96 50.93 -33.47
CA GLU A 531 145.00 49.90 -33.25
C GLU A 531 144.41 48.51 -32.96
N THR A 532 143.23 48.43 -32.32
CA THR A 532 142.49 47.17 -32.14
C THR A 532 141.83 46.68 -33.44
N LEU A 533 141.47 47.59 -34.36
CA LEU A 533 141.01 47.26 -35.72
C LEU A 533 142.15 46.93 -36.72
N GLN A 534 143.40 47.21 -36.35
CA GLN A 534 144.60 46.85 -37.13
C GLN A 534 145.19 45.52 -36.64
N SER A 535 145.21 45.27 -35.33
CA SER A 535 145.54 43.96 -34.74
C SER A 535 144.47 42.89 -35.01
N PHE A 536 143.19 43.25 -35.19
CA PHE A 536 142.17 42.32 -35.70
C PHE A 536 142.37 41.99 -37.19
N ARG A 537 142.94 42.91 -37.98
CA ARG A 537 143.27 42.70 -39.39
C ARG A 537 144.51 41.82 -39.56
N GLU A 538 145.54 42.01 -38.74
CA GLU A 538 146.73 41.15 -38.68
C GLU A 538 146.44 39.74 -38.11
N LEU A 539 145.43 39.61 -37.22
CA LEU A 539 144.91 38.31 -36.76
C LEU A 539 144.04 37.61 -37.84
N GLN A 540 143.39 38.37 -38.72
CA GLN A 540 142.63 37.86 -39.86
C GLN A 540 143.54 37.43 -41.03
N ASP A 541 144.67 38.12 -41.21
CA ASP A 541 145.71 37.79 -42.20
C ASP A 541 146.54 36.57 -41.75
N THR A 542 146.81 36.39 -40.44
CA THR A 542 147.49 35.20 -39.91
C THR A 542 146.60 33.96 -39.83
N VAL A 543 145.27 34.11 -39.62
CA VAL A 543 144.29 33.02 -39.70
C VAL A 543 144.00 32.59 -41.14
N THR A 544 144.09 33.50 -42.12
CA THR A 544 144.01 33.10 -43.53
C THR A 544 145.34 32.60 -44.09
N GLU A 545 146.50 33.03 -43.59
CA GLU A 545 147.80 32.42 -43.89
C GLU A 545 147.92 30.98 -43.34
N LEU A 546 147.25 30.68 -42.20
CA LEU A 546 147.06 29.33 -41.67
C LEU A 546 146.00 28.51 -42.45
N ASN A 547 144.97 29.14 -43.02
CA ASN A 547 144.01 28.48 -43.91
C ASN A 547 144.59 28.24 -45.33
N GLN A 548 145.48 29.12 -45.79
CA GLN A 548 146.27 28.99 -47.02
C GLN A 548 147.35 27.91 -46.88
N ARG A 549 147.86 27.63 -45.67
CA ARG A 549 148.78 26.51 -45.41
C ARG A 549 148.09 25.16 -45.16
N TRP A 550 146.79 25.13 -44.80
CA TRP A 550 146.00 23.91 -44.65
C TRP A 550 145.32 23.44 -45.96
N GLN A 551 144.89 24.33 -46.85
CA GLN A 551 144.28 23.92 -48.12
C GLN A 551 145.28 23.80 -49.29
N HIS A 552 146.51 24.34 -49.15
CA HIS A 552 147.62 23.98 -50.06
C HIS A 552 148.08 22.52 -49.89
N HIS A 553 147.64 21.80 -48.84
CA HIS A 553 147.80 20.34 -48.70
C HIS A 553 146.59 19.53 -49.24
N MET A 554 145.53 20.17 -49.70
CA MET A 554 144.52 19.57 -50.60
C MET A 554 144.67 20.05 -52.06
N SER A 555 145.76 20.79 -52.35
CA SER A 555 146.24 21.02 -53.71
C SER A 555 146.81 19.71 -54.26
N LYS A 556 145.96 18.89 -54.90
CA LYS A 556 146.32 18.05 -56.05
C LYS A 556 145.09 17.43 -56.72
N GLY A 557 144.68 18.06 -57.82
CA GLY A 557 143.90 17.47 -58.92
C GLY A 557 142.39 17.49 -58.67
N GLY A 558 141.55 18.16 -59.46
CA GLY A 558 141.74 18.73 -60.78
C GLY A 558 140.47 18.47 -61.58
N GLY A 559 139.88 19.52 -62.16
CA GLY A 559 138.98 19.40 -63.31
C GLY A 559 137.48 19.54 -63.03
N GLY A 560 136.96 20.73 -63.36
CA GLY A 560 136.02 20.84 -64.47
C GLY A 560 134.52 20.59 -64.25
N SER A 561 133.76 21.67 -64.49
CA SER A 561 132.52 21.71 -65.27
C SER A 561 131.18 21.23 -64.68
N HIS A 562 130.26 22.19 -64.52
CA HIS A 562 128.92 22.24 -65.15
C HIS A 562 127.84 21.16 -64.83
N TRP A 563 126.60 21.63 -64.60
CA TRP A 563 125.29 20.91 -64.60
C TRP A 563 124.93 20.15 -63.30
N LYS A 564 123.68 19.79 -62.93
CA LYS A 564 122.27 20.25 -63.03
C LYS A 564 121.43 19.19 -62.24
N GLU A 565 120.28 19.58 -61.67
CA GLU A 565 119.04 18.77 -61.34
C GLU A 565 118.89 17.73 -60.18
N SER A 566 117.84 17.98 -59.34
CA SER A 566 116.78 17.10 -58.75
C SER A 566 117.10 15.99 -57.70
N PRO A 567 116.22 15.77 -56.68
CA PRO A 567 115.15 14.77 -56.85
C PRO A 567 113.78 15.12 -56.23
N LYS A 568 112.77 15.30 -57.09
CA LYS A 568 111.33 15.13 -56.81
C LYS A 568 110.95 13.65 -56.99
N LYS A 569 110.68 12.91 -55.90
CA LYS A 569 109.92 11.63 -56.00
C LYS A 569 109.22 11.16 -54.73
N ASN A 570 109.68 11.55 -53.53
CA ASN A 570 109.06 11.08 -52.26
C ASN A 570 107.88 11.92 -51.77
N ALA A 571 107.86 13.24 -52.04
CA ALA A 571 106.77 14.12 -51.61
C ALA A 571 105.46 13.93 -52.39
N LEU A 572 105.51 13.38 -53.61
CA LEU A 572 104.33 13.18 -54.46
C LEU A 572 103.49 11.98 -54.00
N ASN A 573 104.15 10.89 -53.56
CA ASN A 573 103.45 9.70 -53.04
C ASN A 573 102.78 9.96 -51.69
N GLU A 574 103.42 10.70 -50.78
CA GLU A 574 102.80 11.07 -49.50
C GLU A 574 101.56 11.97 -49.66
N LEU A 575 101.58 12.88 -50.64
CA LEU A 575 100.43 13.73 -50.93
C LEU A 575 99.30 12.93 -51.61
N GLN A 576 99.63 11.92 -52.42
CA GLN A 576 98.66 11.05 -53.08
C GLN A 576 97.97 10.10 -52.08
N ASP A 577 98.70 9.55 -51.11
CA ASP A 577 98.13 8.72 -50.03
C ASP A 577 97.25 9.53 -49.07
N LYS A 578 97.67 10.75 -48.71
CA LYS A 578 96.83 11.66 -47.91
C LYS A 578 95.55 12.06 -48.64
N LEU A 579 95.62 12.27 -49.96
CA LEU A 579 94.45 12.60 -50.80
C LEU A 579 93.49 11.41 -50.96
N MET A 580 94.01 10.18 -51.12
CA MET A 580 93.18 8.97 -51.15
C MET A 580 92.54 8.70 -49.79
N GLY A 581 93.29 8.93 -48.70
CA GLY A 581 92.78 8.83 -47.34
C GLY A 581 91.67 9.85 -47.03
N THR A 582 91.77 11.09 -47.50
CA THR A 582 90.69 12.08 -47.36
C THR A 582 89.49 11.76 -48.23
N ARG A 583 89.69 11.26 -49.47
CA ARG A 583 88.58 10.83 -50.34
C ARG A 583 87.80 9.63 -49.79
N LEU A 584 88.49 8.66 -49.18
CA LEU A 584 87.83 7.53 -48.51
C LEU A 584 87.03 8.00 -47.29
N LYS A 585 87.59 8.88 -46.46
CA LYS A 585 86.87 9.48 -45.33
C LYS A 585 85.67 10.32 -45.78
N GLU A 586 85.79 11.06 -46.87
CA GLU A 586 84.68 11.82 -47.46
C GLU A 586 83.59 10.89 -47.98
N ALA A 587 83.94 9.84 -48.72
CA ALA A 587 82.99 8.85 -49.21
C ALA A 587 82.27 8.12 -48.05
N GLN A 588 82.99 7.81 -46.98
CA GLN A 588 82.43 7.17 -45.78
C GLN A 588 81.49 8.12 -45.03
N ALA A 589 81.87 9.39 -44.84
CA ALA A 589 81.00 10.41 -44.25
C ALA A 589 79.76 10.69 -45.12
N GLN A 590 79.88 10.64 -46.45
CA GLN A 590 78.73 10.77 -47.36
C GLN A 590 77.78 9.57 -47.30
N ALA A 591 78.30 8.36 -47.11
CA ALA A 591 77.49 7.15 -46.92
C ALA A 591 76.72 7.19 -45.59
N GLU A 592 77.40 7.55 -44.49
CA GLU A 592 76.79 7.73 -43.17
C GLU A 592 75.71 8.82 -43.20
N LEU A 593 75.96 9.94 -43.89
CA LEU A 593 74.96 11.01 -44.05
C LEU A 593 73.72 10.55 -44.82
N ARG A 594 73.87 9.69 -45.84
CA ARG A 594 72.73 9.12 -46.57
C ARG A 594 71.94 8.14 -45.71
N GLU A 595 72.62 7.33 -44.89
CA GLU A 595 71.97 6.41 -43.97
C GLU A 595 71.18 7.14 -42.88
N VAL A 596 71.76 8.18 -42.28
CA VAL A 596 71.07 9.03 -41.29
C VAL A 596 69.87 9.74 -41.91
N LYS A 597 69.99 10.24 -43.14
CA LYS A 597 68.85 10.86 -43.87
C LYS A 597 67.73 9.86 -44.12
N LEU A 598 68.03 8.63 -44.52
CA LEU A 598 67.02 7.59 -44.74
C LEU A 598 66.35 7.18 -43.42
N LYS A 599 67.13 7.01 -42.35
CA LYS A 599 66.62 6.73 -41.00
C LYS A 599 65.68 7.83 -40.50
N ASN A 600 66.07 9.10 -40.67
CA ASN A 600 65.23 10.25 -40.34
C ASN A 600 63.93 10.28 -41.16
N GLN A 601 63.99 9.95 -42.46
CA GLN A 601 62.81 9.92 -43.32
C GLN A 601 61.83 8.80 -42.90
N ILE A 602 62.34 7.64 -42.49
CA ILE A 602 61.52 6.54 -41.96
C ILE A 602 60.90 6.92 -40.62
N GLN A 603 61.69 7.47 -39.67
CA GLN A 603 61.18 7.94 -38.38
C GLN A 603 60.12 9.03 -38.54
N SER A 604 60.33 10.01 -39.43
CA SER A 604 59.35 11.06 -39.71
C SER A 604 58.03 10.50 -40.26
N LYS A 605 58.07 9.50 -41.16
CA LYS A 605 56.86 8.82 -41.65
C LYS A 605 56.18 7.95 -40.59
N LEU A 606 56.93 7.40 -39.62
CA LEU A 606 56.37 6.63 -38.52
C LEU A 606 55.65 7.55 -37.52
N ILE A 607 56.30 8.68 -37.18
CA ILE A 607 55.72 9.73 -36.33
C ILE A 607 54.43 10.25 -36.96
N GLY A 608 54.43 10.59 -38.26
CA GLY A 608 53.22 11.05 -38.95
C GLY A 608 52.08 10.02 -38.95
N ARG A 609 52.36 8.72 -38.99
CA ARG A 609 51.32 7.68 -38.85
C ARG A 609 50.76 7.61 -37.43
N HIS A 610 51.63 7.66 -36.43
CA HIS A 610 51.20 7.67 -35.02
C HIS A 610 50.44 8.95 -34.65
N GLU A 611 50.77 10.11 -35.24
CA GLU A 611 50.03 11.35 -35.05
C GLU A 611 48.61 11.27 -35.62
N VAL A 612 48.44 10.66 -36.81
CA VAL A 612 47.12 10.47 -37.42
C VAL A 612 46.29 9.44 -36.64
N GLU A 613 46.89 8.33 -36.20
CA GLU A 613 46.22 7.36 -35.32
C GLU A 613 45.83 8.00 -33.99
N GLY A 614 46.71 8.79 -33.39
CA GLY A 614 46.45 9.55 -32.17
C GLY A 614 45.29 10.53 -32.33
N ALA A 615 45.26 11.29 -33.43
CA ALA A 615 44.17 12.20 -33.74
C ALA A 615 42.83 11.46 -33.90
N SER A 616 42.81 10.31 -34.59
CA SER A 616 41.60 9.51 -34.78
C SER A 616 41.05 8.92 -33.46
N LEU A 617 41.94 8.46 -32.57
CA LEU A 617 41.56 7.95 -31.26
C LEU A 617 41.06 9.07 -30.35
N GLN A 618 41.65 10.26 -30.45
CA GLN A 618 41.24 11.42 -29.68
C GLN A 618 39.87 11.95 -30.10
N GLU A 619 39.57 11.95 -31.41
CA GLU A 619 38.24 12.27 -31.93
C GLU A 619 37.19 11.25 -31.44
N ARG A 620 37.52 9.95 -31.46
CA ARG A 620 36.62 8.90 -30.98
C ARG A 620 36.37 8.98 -29.47
N LEU A 621 37.39 9.30 -28.68
CA LEU A 621 37.25 9.58 -27.25
C LEU A 621 36.35 10.80 -27.00
N GLN A 622 36.47 11.85 -27.80
CA GLN A 622 35.65 13.04 -27.67
C GLN A 622 34.19 12.77 -28.02
N GLN A 623 33.92 11.99 -29.07
CA GLN A 623 32.56 11.54 -29.41
C GLN A 623 31.93 10.71 -28.29
N LEU A 624 32.66 9.74 -27.75
CA LEU A 624 32.19 8.90 -26.63
C LEU A 624 31.99 9.71 -25.34
N ALA A 625 32.81 10.74 -25.09
CA ALA A 625 32.65 11.64 -23.95
C ALA A 625 31.36 12.48 -24.07
N VAL A 626 31.07 13.00 -25.27
CA VAL A 626 29.82 13.73 -25.53
C VAL A 626 28.60 12.81 -25.37
N GLN A 627 28.67 11.59 -25.89
CA GLN A 627 27.60 10.61 -25.75
C GLN A 627 27.34 10.24 -24.28
N ASN A 628 28.41 9.98 -23.50
CA ASN A 628 28.28 9.72 -22.07
C ASN A 628 27.67 10.90 -21.30
N LYS A 629 28.06 12.13 -21.64
CA LYS A 629 27.50 13.34 -21.03
C LYS A 629 26.01 13.49 -21.36
N GLY A 630 25.60 13.15 -22.58
CA GLY A 630 24.19 13.10 -22.98
C GLY A 630 23.38 12.06 -22.21
N LEU A 631 23.91 10.84 -22.07
CA LEU A 631 23.27 9.76 -21.30
C LEU A 631 23.18 10.11 -19.81
N GLN A 632 24.20 10.74 -19.23
CA GLN A 632 24.15 11.23 -17.85
C GLN A 632 23.06 12.30 -17.66
N ALA A 633 22.91 13.23 -18.60
CA ALA A 633 21.86 14.24 -18.54
C ALA A 633 20.45 13.61 -18.60
N GLN A 634 20.25 12.62 -19.48
CA GLN A 634 19.00 11.87 -19.55
C GLN A 634 18.71 11.09 -18.25
N LEU A 635 19.73 10.46 -17.67
CA LEU A 635 19.59 9.75 -16.40
C LEU A 635 19.19 10.71 -15.26
N THR A 636 19.80 11.89 -15.18
CA THR A 636 19.45 12.90 -14.17
C THR A 636 18.02 13.42 -14.36
N GLU A 637 17.60 13.63 -15.60
CA GLU A 637 16.24 14.08 -15.91
C GLU A 637 15.17 13.03 -15.56
N MET A 638 15.44 11.75 -15.85
CA MET A 638 14.56 10.65 -15.45
C MET A 638 14.46 10.52 -13.92
N LYS A 639 15.58 10.67 -13.19
CA LYS A 639 15.58 10.70 -11.72
C LYS A 639 14.76 11.87 -11.17
N ARG A 640 14.85 13.06 -11.78
CA ARG A 640 14.05 14.23 -11.42
C ARG A 640 12.55 13.96 -11.60
N LYS A 641 12.14 13.44 -12.77
CA LYS A 641 10.73 13.09 -13.05
C LYS A 641 10.19 12.03 -12.09
N GLN A 642 11.01 11.04 -11.73
CA GLN A 642 10.63 10.02 -10.75
C GLN A 642 10.40 10.63 -9.36
N ALA A 643 11.24 11.57 -8.94
CA ALA A 643 11.06 12.29 -7.68
C ALA A 643 9.80 13.15 -7.67
N GLU A 644 9.49 13.84 -8.77
CA GLU A 644 8.26 14.63 -8.94
C GLU A 644 7.00 13.78 -8.85
N LEU A 645 6.96 12.64 -9.56
CA LEU A 645 5.83 11.70 -9.48
C LEU A 645 5.65 11.15 -8.07
N HIS A 646 6.75 10.85 -7.38
CA HIS A 646 6.70 10.37 -6.01
C HIS A 646 6.19 11.45 -5.03
N CYS A 647 6.58 12.71 -5.21
CA CYS A 647 6.03 13.83 -4.44
C CYS A 647 4.53 14.01 -4.72
N LYS A 648 4.12 14.01 -5.99
CA LYS A 648 2.71 14.15 -6.37
C LYS A 648 1.83 13.04 -5.80
N ASN A 649 2.30 11.78 -5.84
CA ASN A 649 1.57 10.66 -5.25
C ASN A 649 1.45 10.79 -3.73
N LYS A 650 2.51 11.28 -3.04
CA LYS A 650 2.43 11.58 -1.61
C LYS A 650 1.42 12.69 -1.30
N GLU A 651 1.37 13.73 -2.12
CA GLU A 651 0.38 14.81 -2.00
C GLU A 651 -1.05 14.32 -2.18
N GLU A 652 -1.31 13.48 -3.20
CA GLU A 652 -2.63 12.88 -3.43
C GLU A 652 -3.07 11.99 -2.26
N VAL A 653 -2.16 11.17 -1.72
CA VAL A 653 -2.43 10.35 -0.53
C VAL A 653 -2.69 11.22 0.70
N MET A 654 -1.94 12.32 0.89
CA MET A 654 -2.19 13.27 1.98
C MET A 654 -3.55 13.96 1.83
N ALA A 655 -3.94 14.35 0.61
CA ALA A 655 -5.24 14.97 0.33
C ALA A 655 -6.42 14.04 0.61
N VAL A 656 -6.29 12.73 0.31
CA VAL A 656 -7.30 11.72 0.70
C VAL A 656 -7.41 11.61 2.22
N ARG A 657 -6.27 11.51 2.93
CA ARG A 657 -6.25 11.41 4.40
C ARG A 657 -6.83 12.65 5.08
N LEU A 658 -6.59 13.84 4.54
CA LEU A 658 -7.20 15.08 5.03
C LEU A 658 -8.74 15.03 4.88
N ARG A 659 -9.26 14.65 3.72
CA ARG A 659 -10.72 14.49 3.52
C ARG A 659 -11.35 13.45 4.45
N GLU A 660 -10.66 12.33 4.68
CA GLU A 660 -11.11 11.32 5.64
C GLU A 660 -11.09 11.86 7.07
N ALA A 661 -10.08 12.63 7.45
CA ALA A 661 -10.01 13.29 8.76
C ALA A 661 -11.14 14.30 8.96
N ASP A 662 -11.44 15.13 7.95
CA ASP A 662 -12.54 16.09 7.99
C ASP A 662 -13.89 15.38 8.11
N SER A 663 -14.10 14.27 7.39
CA SER A 663 -15.31 13.45 7.50
C SER A 663 -15.43 12.82 8.90
N MET A 664 -14.33 12.34 9.48
CA MET A 664 -14.32 11.82 10.85
C MET A 664 -14.63 12.89 11.89
N ALA A 665 -14.12 14.12 11.71
CA ALA A 665 -14.42 15.25 12.58
C ALA A 665 -15.91 15.62 12.52
N ALA A 666 -16.47 15.73 11.30
CA ALA A 666 -17.91 16.00 11.12
C ALA A 666 -18.79 14.90 11.75
N MET A 667 -18.41 13.62 11.62
CA MET A 667 -19.10 12.52 12.29
C MET A 667 -19.01 12.62 13.81
N ALA A 668 -17.89 13.08 14.37
CA ALA A 668 -17.72 13.26 15.80
C ALA A 668 -18.61 14.40 16.33
N GLU A 669 -18.68 15.54 15.62
CA GLU A 669 -19.58 16.65 15.96
C GLU A 669 -21.05 16.23 15.92
N LEU A 670 -21.47 15.49 14.89
CA LEU A 670 -22.85 14.97 14.80
C LEU A 670 -23.16 14.02 15.96
N ARG A 671 -22.22 13.16 16.36
CA ARG A 671 -22.39 12.25 17.50
C ARG A 671 -22.52 13.01 18.81
N GLN A 672 -21.72 14.07 19.01
CA GLN A 672 -21.84 14.93 20.18
C GLN A 672 -23.22 15.60 20.21
N LYS A 673 -23.70 16.11 19.08
CA LYS A 673 -25.01 16.76 18.99
C LYS A 673 -26.17 15.80 19.26
N ILE A 674 -26.07 14.56 18.81
CA ILE A 674 -27.04 13.51 19.14
C ILE A 674 -27.05 13.25 20.64
N ALA A 675 -25.87 13.12 21.27
CA ALA A 675 -25.78 12.91 22.72
C ALA A 675 -26.36 14.09 23.52
N GLU A 676 -26.11 15.32 23.10
CA GLU A 676 -26.71 16.53 23.72
C GLU A 676 -28.25 16.52 23.60
N LEU A 677 -28.79 16.14 22.45
CA LEU A 677 -30.24 16.03 22.25
C LEU A 677 -30.86 14.88 23.06
N GLU A 678 -30.15 13.76 23.22
CA GLU A 678 -30.58 12.65 24.08
C GLU A 678 -30.63 13.07 25.55
N ILE A 679 -29.64 13.84 26.02
CA ILE A 679 -29.64 14.40 27.37
C ILE A 679 -30.82 15.35 27.55
N GLN A 680 -31.05 16.29 26.62
CA GLN A 680 -32.19 17.22 26.69
C GLN A 680 -33.54 16.50 26.68
N LYS A 681 -33.66 15.43 25.91
CA LYS A 681 -34.87 14.58 25.90
C LYS A 681 -35.10 13.94 27.27
N GLU A 682 -34.06 13.40 27.89
CA GLU A 682 -34.15 12.76 29.20
C GLU A 682 -34.45 13.79 30.31
N GLU A 683 -33.81 14.96 30.27
CA GLU A 683 -34.10 16.10 31.14
C GLU A 683 -35.57 16.55 31.01
N GLY A 684 -36.09 16.65 29.79
CA GLY A 684 -37.49 16.97 29.52
C GLY A 684 -38.45 15.90 30.05
N LEU A 685 -38.09 14.62 29.95
CA LEU A 685 -38.86 13.50 30.50
C LEU A 685 -38.92 13.59 32.04
N ILE A 686 -37.77 13.84 32.69
CA ILE A 686 -37.65 14.01 34.14
C ILE A 686 -38.46 15.23 34.60
N GLN A 687 -38.39 16.35 33.90
CA GLN A 687 -39.18 17.55 34.19
C GLN A 687 -40.68 17.27 34.06
N GLY A 688 -41.10 16.52 33.04
CA GLY A 688 -42.49 16.10 32.86
C GLY A 688 -43.00 15.18 33.98
N GLN A 689 -42.14 14.28 34.47
CA GLN A 689 -42.43 13.43 35.62
C GLN A 689 -42.52 14.23 36.93
N LEU A 690 -41.65 15.23 37.13
CA LEU A 690 -41.68 16.12 38.30
C LEU A 690 -42.98 16.93 38.34
N ASN A 691 -43.36 17.54 37.21
CA ASN A 691 -44.61 18.31 37.10
C ASN A 691 -45.86 17.42 37.33
N HIS A 692 -45.84 16.16 36.88
CA HIS A 692 -46.90 15.18 37.17
C HIS A 692 -46.93 14.78 38.65
N SER A 693 -45.76 14.62 39.28
CA SER A 693 -45.63 14.39 40.72
C SER A 693 -46.26 15.54 41.51
N ASP A 694 -45.90 16.78 41.19
CA ASP A 694 -46.41 17.97 41.89
C ASP A 694 -47.91 18.15 41.69
N SER A 695 -48.40 17.93 40.47
CA SER A 695 -49.84 17.92 40.18
C SER A 695 -50.57 16.80 40.95
N ARG A 696 -49.96 15.62 41.08
CA ARG A 696 -50.52 14.49 41.83
C ARG A 696 -50.52 14.73 43.33
N GLN A 697 -49.49 15.40 43.87
CA GLN A 697 -49.44 15.85 45.26
C GLN A 697 -50.53 16.90 45.54
N TYR A 698 -50.71 17.87 44.64
CA TYR A 698 -51.77 18.87 44.74
C TYR A 698 -53.18 18.26 44.69
N ILE A 699 -53.42 17.30 43.78
CA ILE A 699 -54.68 16.54 43.71
C ILE A 699 -54.93 15.74 45.00
N THR A 700 -53.87 15.22 45.62
CA THR A 700 -53.98 14.47 46.87
C THR A 700 -54.33 15.41 48.03
N GLN A 701 -53.69 16.58 48.14
CA GLN A 701 -54.05 17.60 49.12
C GLN A 701 -55.49 18.09 48.97
N LEU A 702 -55.97 18.30 47.73
CA LEU A 702 -57.36 18.68 47.49
C LEU A 702 -58.34 17.56 47.90
N ARG A 703 -57.99 16.29 47.68
CA ARG A 703 -58.81 15.16 48.14
C ARG A 703 -58.87 15.07 49.65
N ASP A 704 -57.75 15.32 50.34
CA ASP A 704 -57.68 15.31 51.78
C ASP A 704 -58.51 16.47 52.37
N GLN A 705 -58.43 17.69 51.80
CA GLN A 705 -59.29 18.81 52.17
C GLN A 705 -60.78 18.54 51.93
N ILE A 706 -61.12 17.88 50.81
CA ILE A 706 -62.51 17.46 50.54
C ILE A 706 -62.97 16.42 51.56
N ALA A 707 -62.10 15.51 51.98
CA ALA A 707 -62.42 14.51 53.00
C ALA A 707 -62.61 15.18 54.39
N GLU A 708 -61.79 16.17 54.72
CA GLU A 708 -61.90 16.96 55.94
C GLU A 708 -63.22 17.75 55.98
N LEU A 709 -63.54 18.47 54.90
CA LEU A 709 -64.82 19.18 54.76
C LEU A 709 -66.02 18.23 54.78
N LYS A 710 -65.93 17.04 54.17
CA LYS A 710 -66.98 16.02 54.27
C LYS A 710 -67.15 15.51 55.70
N ASN A 711 -66.06 15.35 56.44
CA ASN A 711 -66.09 14.94 57.84
C ASN A 711 -66.70 16.05 58.71
N GLU A 712 -66.38 17.32 58.46
CA GLU A 712 -67.02 18.46 59.14
C GLU A 712 -68.51 18.57 58.83
N VAL A 713 -68.91 18.38 57.57
CA VAL A 713 -70.33 18.36 57.16
C VAL A 713 -71.07 17.18 57.80
N THR A 714 -70.48 15.98 57.83
CA THR A 714 -71.10 14.84 58.53
C THR A 714 -71.14 15.02 60.05
N HIS A 715 -70.17 15.72 60.64
CA HIS A 715 -70.21 16.11 62.05
C HIS A 715 -71.29 17.16 62.35
N ALA A 716 -71.51 18.11 61.44
CA ALA A 716 -72.56 19.12 61.53
C ALA A 716 -73.96 18.51 61.34
N VAL A 717 -74.11 17.55 60.42
CA VAL A 717 -75.35 16.80 60.18
C VAL A 717 -75.69 15.88 61.38
N LYS A 718 -74.68 15.30 62.06
CA LYS A 718 -74.89 14.53 63.30
C LYS A 718 -75.31 15.40 64.50
N LYS A 719 -75.02 16.71 64.49
CA LYS A 719 -75.46 17.65 65.54
C LYS A 719 -76.91 18.13 65.38
N THR A 720 -77.58 17.82 64.26
CA THR A 720 -78.88 18.45 63.89
C THR A 720 -80.06 17.48 63.72
N GLN A 721 -80.03 16.27 64.30
CA GLN A 721 -81.23 15.43 64.40
C GLN A 721 -81.82 15.37 65.83
N PRO A 722 -83.05 15.89 66.06
CA PRO A 722 -83.80 15.62 67.27
C PRO A 722 -84.62 14.32 67.15
N THR A 723 -84.59 13.52 68.22
CA THR A 723 -85.43 12.34 68.44
C THR A 723 -86.86 12.76 68.84
N ASN A 724 -87.90 12.36 68.08
CA ASN A 724 -89.07 11.62 68.61
C ASN A 724 -90.20 11.35 67.59
N LEU A 725 -90.50 10.05 67.44
CA LEU A 725 -91.81 9.36 67.47
C LEU A 725 -92.95 9.63 66.45
N ARG A 726 -93.30 8.50 65.80
CA ARG A 726 -94.64 7.89 65.58
C ARG A 726 -95.47 8.17 64.31
N SER A 727 -95.51 7.10 63.49
CA SER A 727 -96.67 6.44 62.85
C SER A 727 -97.74 7.26 62.12
N LEU A 728 -97.92 7.01 60.83
CA LEU A 728 -98.99 6.18 60.25
C LEU A 728 -98.96 6.30 58.70
N GLY A 729 -99.29 5.20 58.02
CA GLY A 729 -100.19 5.22 56.86
C GLY A 729 -99.69 5.70 55.49
N THR A 730 -99.63 4.74 54.57
CA THR A 730 -100.19 4.78 53.20
C THR A 730 -99.80 5.92 52.23
N GLY A 731 -99.38 5.55 51.02
CA GLY A 731 -99.57 6.41 49.85
C GLY A 731 -98.41 6.39 48.87
N THR A 732 -98.61 5.59 47.83
CA THR A 732 -98.20 5.77 46.43
C THR A 732 -97.50 7.07 46.01
N GLU A 733 -96.61 6.87 45.02
CA GLU A 733 -96.29 7.72 43.86
C GLU A 733 -95.04 8.62 43.87
N SER A 734 -94.09 8.19 43.03
CA SER A 734 -93.51 8.96 41.89
C SER A 734 -92.01 9.31 41.93
N VAL A 735 -91.26 8.56 41.10
CA VAL A 735 -90.28 8.98 40.06
C VAL A 735 -89.20 9.98 40.51
N TRP A 736 -87.90 9.65 40.48
CA TRP A 736 -87.07 9.63 39.27
C TRP A 736 -85.97 8.56 39.28
N TYR A 737 -85.98 7.76 38.21
CA TYR A 737 -84.88 6.94 37.74
C TYR A 737 -83.80 7.82 37.09
N LEU A 738 -82.53 7.52 37.31
CA LEU A 738 -81.47 7.64 36.31
C LEU A 738 -80.33 6.65 36.61
N GLN A 739 -80.38 5.52 35.90
CA GLN A 739 -79.25 4.67 35.46
C GLN A 739 -78.08 5.57 35.01
N SER A 740 -76.81 5.42 35.41
CA SER A 740 -75.89 4.27 35.35
C SER A 740 -75.83 3.56 33.98
N ASN A 741 -74.93 4.04 33.09
CA ASN A 741 -74.04 3.23 32.23
C ASN A 741 -73.11 4.15 31.41
N THR A 742 -71.80 4.09 31.66
CA THR A 742 -70.71 3.43 30.88
C THR A 742 -70.16 4.25 29.69
N ASP A 743 -68.86 4.52 29.80
CA ASP A 743 -67.81 4.45 28.78
C ASP A 743 -68.01 5.09 27.40
N ALA A 744 -67.20 6.11 27.12
CA ALA A 744 -66.71 6.40 25.78
C ALA A 744 -65.28 6.97 25.85
N HIS A 745 -64.33 6.19 25.31
CA HIS A 745 -63.00 6.63 24.89
C HIS A 745 -63.08 7.74 23.85
N ALA A 746 -62.22 8.76 23.95
CA ALA A 746 -61.64 9.42 22.78
C ALA A 746 -60.29 10.07 23.13
N ASN A 747 -59.27 9.64 22.40
CA ASN A 747 -57.89 10.09 22.36
C ASN A 747 -57.80 11.51 21.75
N PRO A 748 -56.74 12.30 22.02
CA PRO A 748 -56.04 12.86 20.88
C PRO A 748 -54.51 12.88 21.04
N TYR A 749 -53.84 12.27 20.07
CA TYR A 749 -52.55 12.74 19.57
C TYR A 749 -52.78 13.24 18.15
N SER A 750 -52.51 14.51 17.90
CA SER A 750 -52.09 14.98 16.58
C SER A 750 -51.28 16.27 16.74
N THR A 751 -50.05 16.17 16.22
CA THR A 751 -49.32 17.20 15.44
C THR A 751 -49.19 18.61 16.00
N ASP A 752 -47.94 19.05 16.21
CA ASP A 752 -47.47 20.30 15.60
C ASP A 752 -45.94 20.32 15.43
N THR A 753 -45.56 20.36 14.15
CA THR A 753 -44.55 21.24 13.52
C THR A 753 -43.60 22.06 14.41
N CYS A 754 -42.29 21.76 14.33
CA CYS A 754 -41.23 22.66 13.85
C CYS A 754 -39.94 21.86 13.59
#